data_AF-A0A254N4S7-F1
#
_entry.id   AF-A0A254N4S7-F1
#
_cell.length_a   1.000
_cell.length_b   1.000
_cell.length_c   1.000
_cell.angle_alpha   90.00
_cell.angle_beta   90.00
_cell.angle_gamma   90.00
#
_symmetry.space_group_name_H-M   'P 1'
#
loop_
_entity.id
_entity.type
_entity.pdbx_description
1 polymer ?
#
loop_
_entity_poly.entity_id
_entity_poly.type
_entity_poly.pdbx_seq_one_letter_code
_entity_poly.pdbx_strand_id
1 'polypeptide(L)'
;MHAHPQFDRYARHLEGEAPALARQWLAGMLEAMRDPAAAGVAHLDRKGLSGLLMAVEPLRMHIGECLSGHLIQGIQGAEARLLGRSASASALSGFDIDQLTLVDETQAEKDIEISRVVQLVELKLEWELRELQGLTATLVTDARQGEDPMLCSPAVLARAISQTVYEQVLEPEQQALWMRLAAPILVEQLRPFLPTLVEQLKGQGLQAPRYRAILAPNSSAVLKAGEPPGAAPPAGSGAAGMVAVPGIAAEQLQTLLRAMPLLQRGLPAAARAAAPALPLAEGEPAFSLQPMGPGPADTEAAAASHALLGRLFERLLDDPQLAPALRGAIARLEAPVRQLAAHDPAVLASEQHPAWALINKIASHSAEMPAHDAERGEAFQRFVEPLVARLQDDEPAEPQAYVQALAQVQTFIDDERAQQVERTRPATNALSQMEAERRLLPLMRDQVELQLTRAQDVSPLVQTFLRGPWIEVLAKVMATDGAESPEAQALVGTVDELLASLQRPETPEARAELRRRLPRLIGRVQQGMALIDLPQQHRNRVLAELMQTHRRHLAEKTEKTEKAEAPTEPAAQAPVAAAPAVAVAAASPPVAPAARPEPELASEAPDAWQGHETHVGTLPTVPMALDATDTTEDWIDGLRAGRRCKLYLQGVWATAQLAWASDNGALFMFTSNLAGGMHSMTRRALKRLRSEGLATDLADPTPVQRALGGLLQALGSQG
;
A
#
# COMPACT_ATOMS: atom_id res chain seq x y z
N MET A 1 9.94 27.03 2.67
CA MET A 1 10.62 26.21 1.64
C MET A 1 11.54 27.06 0.79
N HIS A 2 12.81 27.13 1.18
CA HIS A 2 13.90 27.60 0.33
C HIS A 2 14.88 26.43 0.23
N ALA A 3 15.09 25.90 -0.97
CA ALA A 3 16.11 24.87 -1.19
C ALA A 3 17.50 25.51 -1.06
N HIS A 4 18.49 24.75 -0.57
CA HIS A 4 19.88 25.22 -0.61
C HIS A 4 20.30 25.44 -2.09
N PRO A 5 21.04 26.50 -2.46
CA PRO A 5 21.41 26.74 -3.87
C PRO A 5 22.27 25.63 -4.50
N GLN A 6 22.78 24.70 -3.70
CA GLN A 6 23.46 23.48 -4.17
C GLN A 6 22.48 22.36 -4.56
N PHE A 7 21.23 22.37 -4.06
CA PHE A 7 20.21 21.36 -4.37
C PHE A 7 19.83 21.38 -5.86
N ASP A 8 19.55 22.56 -6.42
CA ASP A 8 19.31 22.76 -7.86
C ASP A 8 20.49 22.28 -8.73
N ARG A 9 21.72 22.45 -8.26
CA ARG A 9 22.93 21.97 -8.95
C ARG A 9 23.03 20.45 -8.88
N TYR A 10 22.73 19.86 -7.72
CA TYR A 10 22.70 18.42 -7.52
C TYR A 10 21.63 17.73 -8.39
N ALA A 11 20.41 18.27 -8.41
CA ALA A 11 19.32 17.79 -9.26
C ALA A 11 19.73 17.77 -10.75
N ARG A 12 20.20 18.91 -11.28
CA ARG A 12 20.66 19.01 -12.68
C ARG A 12 21.88 18.13 -13.00
N HIS A 13 22.74 17.85 -12.02
CA HIS A 13 23.84 16.90 -12.22
C HIS A 13 23.30 15.49 -12.42
N LEU A 14 22.38 15.03 -11.55
CA LEU A 14 21.75 13.71 -11.68
C LEU A 14 20.96 13.56 -12.99
N GLU A 15 20.22 14.60 -13.41
CA GLU A 15 19.55 14.61 -14.73
C GLU A 15 20.55 14.47 -15.88
N GLY A 16 21.73 15.10 -15.78
CA GLY A 16 22.80 15.02 -16.77
C GLY A 16 23.52 13.66 -16.82
N GLU A 17 23.62 12.96 -15.69
CA GLU A 17 24.21 11.62 -15.60
C GLU A 17 23.23 10.49 -15.98
N ALA A 18 21.92 10.72 -15.89
CA ALA A 18 20.90 9.71 -16.20
C ALA A 18 21.06 9.00 -17.58
N PRO A 19 21.42 9.68 -18.69
CA PRO A 19 21.70 9.01 -19.97
C PRO A 19 22.98 8.18 -19.95
N ALA A 20 23.98 8.51 -19.12
CA ALA A 20 25.18 7.70 -18.96
C ALA A 20 24.86 6.43 -18.16
N LEU A 21 24.18 6.58 -17.01
CA LEU A 21 23.72 5.48 -16.15
C LEU A 21 22.83 4.49 -16.92
N ALA A 22 21.83 4.98 -17.67
CA ALA A 22 20.95 4.13 -18.47
C ALA A 22 21.70 3.25 -19.46
N ARG A 23 22.69 3.83 -20.18
CA ARG A 23 23.50 3.10 -21.16
C ARG A 23 24.46 2.10 -20.50
N GLN A 24 25.09 2.47 -19.39
CA GLN A 24 26.01 1.61 -18.65
C GLN A 24 25.29 0.41 -18.04
N TRP A 25 24.14 0.64 -17.39
CA TRP A 25 23.30 -0.41 -16.83
C TRP A 25 22.77 -1.37 -17.90
N LEU A 26 22.27 -0.85 -19.03
CA LEU A 26 21.80 -1.69 -20.13
C LEU A 26 22.94 -2.51 -20.76
N ALA A 27 24.13 -1.93 -20.91
CA ALA A 27 25.31 -2.66 -21.37
C ALA A 27 25.72 -3.78 -20.41
N GLY A 28 25.77 -3.50 -19.10
CA GLY A 28 26.04 -4.52 -18.08
C GLY A 28 25.02 -5.65 -18.07
N MET A 29 23.74 -5.33 -18.30
CA MET A 29 22.68 -6.33 -18.39
C MET A 29 22.76 -7.19 -19.66
N LEU A 30 23.06 -6.59 -20.82
CA LEU A 30 23.32 -7.35 -22.06
C LEU A 30 24.51 -8.31 -21.87
N GLU A 31 25.57 -7.86 -21.18
CA GLU A 31 26.74 -8.70 -20.89
C GLU A 31 26.42 -9.83 -19.90
N ALA A 32 25.65 -9.56 -18.85
CA ALA A 32 25.18 -10.58 -17.91
C ALA A 32 24.27 -11.65 -18.53
N MET A 33 23.54 -11.32 -19.62
CA MET A 33 22.80 -12.31 -20.39
C MET A 33 23.70 -13.11 -21.36
N ARG A 34 24.84 -12.56 -21.80
CA ARG A 34 25.84 -13.27 -22.62
C ARG A 34 26.69 -14.22 -21.78
N ASP A 35 27.16 -13.77 -20.61
CA ASP A 35 27.88 -14.58 -19.62
C ASP A 35 27.20 -14.53 -18.24
N PRO A 36 26.17 -15.36 -18.00
CA PRO A 36 25.51 -15.43 -16.70
C PRO A 36 26.37 -16.05 -15.61
N ALA A 37 27.50 -16.70 -15.94
CA ALA A 37 28.43 -17.24 -14.95
C ALA A 37 29.29 -16.12 -14.37
N ALA A 38 29.84 -15.26 -15.22
CA ALA A 38 30.60 -14.08 -14.79
C ALA A 38 29.75 -13.12 -13.93
N ALA A 39 28.49 -12.90 -14.30
CA ALA A 39 27.58 -11.99 -13.59
C ALA A 39 26.87 -12.61 -12.36
N GLY A 40 27.26 -13.81 -11.90
CA GLY A 40 26.70 -14.45 -10.70
C GLY A 40 25.23 -14.90 -10.82
N VAL A 41 24.63 -14.83 -12.01
CA VAL A 41 23.21 -15.15 -12.28
C VAL A 41 23.01 -16.52 -12.93
N ALA A 42 24.01 -17.40 -12.88
CA ALA A 42 23.99 -18.76 -13.45
C ALA A 42 22.89 -19.70 -12.90
N HIS A 43 22.21 -19.29 -11.83
CA HIS A 43 21.05 -19.99 -11.27
C HIS A 43 19.73 -19.69 -12.02
N LEU A 44 19.72 -18.70 -12.91
CA LEU A 44 18.57 -18.38 -13.77
C LEU A 44 18.56 -19.26 -15.02
N ASP A 45 17.38 -19.44 -15.64
CA ASP A 45 17.26 -20.28 -16.83
C ASP A 45 18.03 -19.69 -18.02
N ARG A 46 19.09 -20.40 -18.43
CA ARG A 46 19.94 -20.06 -19.57
C ARG A 46 19.17 -19.97 -20.89
N LYS A 47 18.08 -20.73 -21.07
CA LYS A 47 17.24 -20.66 -22.27
C LYS A 47 16.43 -19.37 -22.28
N GLY A 48 15.76 -19.04 -21.18
CA GLY A 48 15.09 -17.76 -20.96
C GLY A 48 16.03 -16.56 -21.15
N LEU A 49 17.23 -16.60 -20.59
CA LEU A 49 18.24 -15.53 -20.74
C LEU A 49 18.65 -15.32 -22.20
N SER A 50 18.87 -16.40 -22.95
CA SER A 50 19.17 -16.31 -24.39
C SER A 50 17.99 -15.77 -25.21
N GLY A 51 16.75 -16.13 -24.84
CA GLY A 51 15.54 -15.60 -25.46
C GLY A 51 15.34 -14.11 -25.19
N LEU A 52 15.59 -13.68 -23.95
CA LEU A 52 15.55 -12.27 -23.55
C LEU A 52 16.62 -11.45 -24.28
N LEU A 53 17.87 -11.93 -24.32
CA LEU A 53 18.95 -11.27 -25.07
C LEU A 53 18.59 -11.03 -26.54
N MET A 54 17.99 -12.02 -27.21
CA MET A 54 17.56 -11.92 -28.60
C MET A 54 16.44 -10.90 -28.84
N ALA A 55 15.58 -10.65 -27.84
CA ALA A 55 14.52 -9.63 -27.90
C ALA A 55 15.06 -8.22 -27.57
N VAL A 56 16.01 -8.12 -26.64
CA VAL A 56 16.50 -6.85 -26.06
C VAL A 56 17.63 -6.23 -26.88
N GLU A 57 18.60 -7.03 -27.35
CA GLU A 57 19.78 -6.55 -28.09
C GLU A 57 19.43 -5.69 -29.33
N PRO A 58 18.44 -6.06 -30.19
CA PRO A 58 18.09 -5.24 -31.35
C PRO A 58 17.48 -3.87 -30.97
N LEU A 59 16.83 -3.78 -29.81
CA LEU A 59 16.11 -2.60 -29.32
C LEU A 59 16.96 -1.74 -28.37
N ARG A 60 18.21 -2.12 -28.11
CA ARG A 60 19.06 -1.51 -27.05
C ARG A 60 19.17 0.02 -27.08
N MET A 61 19.12 0.64 -28.26
CA MET A 61 19.15 2.11 -28.38
C MET A 61 17.85 2.73 -27.86
N HIS A 62 16.71 2.20 -28.29
CA HIS A 62 15.38 2.66 -27.87
C HIS A 62 15.15 2.42 -26.37
N ILE A 63 15.51 1.24 -25.87
CA ILE A 63 15.42 0.91 -24.44
C ILE A 63 16.29 1.85 -23.58
N GLY A 64 17.50 2.19 -24.05
CA GLY A 64 18.38 3.15 -23.38
C GLY A 64 17.80 4.56 -23.34
N GLU A 65 17.11 4.99 -24.41
CA GLU A 65 16.39 6.28 -24.47
C GLU A 65 15.18 6.31 -23.52
N CYS A 66 14.33 5.27 -23.53
CA CYS A 66 13.21 5.12 -22.60
C CYS A 66 13.68 5.12 -21.14
N LEU A 67 14.70 4.33 -20.78
CA LEU A 67 15.25 4.28 -19.43
C LEU A 67 15.81 5.63 -19.00
N SER A 68 16.53 6.33 -19.88
CA SER A 68 17.00 7.70 -19.60
C SER A 68 15.84 8.66 -19.34
N GLY A 69 14.75 8.56 -20.11
CA GLY A 69 13.54 9.37 -19.92
C GLY A 69 12.89 9.11 -18.55
N HIS A 70 12.68 7.84 -18.20
CA HIS A 70 12.09 7.44 -16.91
C HIS A 70 12.96 7.81 -15.71
N LEU A 71 14.29 7.74 -15.82
CA LEU A 71 15.20 8.18 -14.77
C LEU A 71 15.08 9.69 -14.53
N ILE A 72 15.07 10.51 -15.59
CA ILE A 72 14.90 11.97 -15.49
C ILE A 72 13.54 12.32 -14.88
N GLN A 73 12.45 11.71 -15.38
CA GLN A 73 11.10 11.89 -14.80
C GLN A 73 11.04 11.43 -13.33
N GLY A 74 11.75 10.36 -12.97
CA GLY A 74 11.85 9.85 -11.61
C GLY A 74 12.54 10.84 -10.67
N ILE A 75 13.67 11.41 -11.10
CA ILE A 75 14.44 12.44 -10.38
C ILE A 75 13.58 13.70 -10.21
N GLN A 76 12.97 14.20 -11.27
CA GLN A 76 12.07 15.38 -11.23
C GLN A 76 10.85 15.14 -10.33
N GLY A 77 10.28 13.93 -10.35
CA GLY A 77 9.19 13.54 -9.46
C GLY A 77 9.60 13.38 -8.00
N ALA A 78 10.87 13.08 -7.70
CA ALA A 78 11.42 13.15 -6.35
C ALA A 78 11.65 14.61 -5.92
N GLU A 79 12.20 15.45 -6.80
CA GLU A 79 12.43 16.89 -6.54
C GLU A 79 11.11 17.61 -6.24
N ALA A 80 10.07 17.38 -7.05
CA ALA A 80 8.76 18.02 -6.88
C ALA A 80 8.05 17.63 -5.56
N ARG A 81 8.28 16.41 -5.05
CA ARG A 81 7.79 15.97 -3.74
C ARG A 81 8.52 16.69 -2.61
N LEU A 82 9.85 16.60 -2.58
CA LEU A 82 10.71 17.21 -1.56
C LEU A 82 10.54 18.74 -1.47
N LEU A 83 10.36 19.41 -2.61
CA LEU A 83 10.15 20.87 -2.65
C LEU A 83 8.70 21.29 -2.38
N GLY A 84 7.80 20.35 -2.07
CA GLY A 84 6.38 20.63 -1.83
C GLY A 84 5.60 21.12 -3.06
N ARG A 85 6.25 21.16 -4.24
CA ARG A 85 5.68 21.54 -5.54
C ARG A 85 4.68 20.48 -6.09
N SER A 86 4.47 19.40 -5.35
CA SER A 86 3.45 18.36 -5.53
C SER A 86 1.98 18.86 -5.55
N ALA A 87 1.73 20.17 -5.58
CA ALA A 87 0.45 20.74 -6.02
C ALA A 87 0.00 20.21 -7.40
N SER A 88 0.94 19.72 -8.23
CA SER A 88 0.62 19.03 -9.49
C SER A 88 0.14 17.58 -9.34
N ALA A 89 0.07 17.00 -8.15
CA ALA A 89 -0.77 15.82 -7.93
C ALA A 89 -2.26 16.19 -8.16
N SER A 90 -2.68 17.41 -7.77
CA SER A 90 -4.01 17.94 -8.10
C SER A 90 -4.12 18.61 -9.47
N ALA A 91 -3.04 19.20 -10.00
CA ALA A 91 -3.07 19.68 -11.39
C ALA A 91 -3.06 18.54 -12.44
N LEU A 92 -2.80 17.30 -12.01
CA LEU A 92 -3.08 16.07 -12.75
C LEU A 92 -4.41 15.40 -12.35
N SER A 93 -4.96 15.70 -11.16
CA SER A 93 -6.28 15.21 -10.73
C SER A 93 -7.46 16.00 -11.33
N GLY A 94 -7.39 16.28 -12.63
CA GLY A 94 -8.64 16.47 -13.38
C GLY A 94 -9.39 15.14 -13.31
N PHE A 95 -10.43 15.09 -12.48
CA PHE A 95 -11.08 13.83 -12.08
C PHE A 95 -11.81 13.16 -13.25
N ASP A 96 -11.07 12.38 -14.05
CA ASP A 96 -11.61 11.29 -14.85
C ASP A 96 -11.66 10.02 -14.00
N ILE A 97 -12.84 9.41 -13.94
CA ILE A 97 -13.07 8.13 -13.25
C ILE A 97 -12.20 7.01 -13.86
N ASP A 98 -11.81 7.16 -15.13
CA ASP A 98 -10.89 6.27 -15.86
C ASP A 98 -9.45 6.27 -15.31
N GLN A 99 -9.07 7.21 -14.42
CA GLN A 99 -7.76 7.22 -13.75
C GLN A 99 -7.73 6.39 -12.45
N LEU A 100 -8.83 5.72 -12.08
CA LEU A 100 -8.82 4.69 -11.04
C LEU A 100 -8.06 3.46 -11.55
N THR A 101 -6.73 3.51 -11.48
CA THR A 101 -5.89 2.35 -11.78
C THR A 101 -6.23 1.26 -10.78
N LEU A 102 -6.90 0.21 -11.28
CA LEU A 102 -7.12 -1.00 -10.52
C LEU A 102 -5.79 -1.71 -10.35
N VAL A 103 -5.27 -1.73 -9.11
CA VAL A 103 -4.17 -2.59 -8.71
C VAL A 103 -4.69 -4.02 -8.72
N ASP A 104 -4.60 -4.62 -9.89
CA ASP A 104 -4.85 -6.02 -10.15
C ASP A 104 -3.66 -6.89 -9.69
N GLU A 105 -3.75 -8.20 -9.94
CA GLU A 105 -2.66 -9.12 -9.58
C GLU A 105 -1.37 -8.76 -10.34
N THR A 106 -1.48 -8.33 -11.61
CA THR A 106 -0.37 -7.86 -12.45
C THR A 106 0.37 -6.69 -11.82
N GLN A 107 -0.34 -5.63 -11.40
CA GLN A 107 0.28 -4.44 -10.82
C GLN A 107 0.88 -4.72 -9.43
N ALA A 108 0.26 -5.59 -8.64
CA ALA A 108 0.85 -6.05 -7.38
C ALA A 108 2.14 -6.86 -7.59
N GLU A 109 2.21 -7.68 -8.65
CA GLU A 109 3.45 -8.38 -9.03
C GLU A 109 4.57 -7.40 -9.41
N LYS A 110 4.26 -6.31 -10.14
CA LYS A 110 5.23 -5.23 -10.42
C LYS A 110 5.76 -4.57 -9.15
N ASP A 111 4.88 -4.26 -8.20
CA ASP A 111 5.28 -3.62 -6.93
C ASP A 111 6.14 -4.56 -6.06
N ILE A 112 5.88 -5.88 -6.11
CA ILE A 112 6.74 -6.91 -5.48
C ILE A 112 8.11 -6.97 -6.16
N GLU A 113 8.17 -6.95 -7.49
CA GLU A 113 9.44 -6.95 -8.23
C GLU A 113 10.27 -5.68 -7.97
N ILE A 114 9.64 -4.51 -7.98
CA ILE A 114 10.28 -3.24 -7.58
C ILE A 114 10.81 -3.36 -6.14
N SER A 115 10.00 -3.89 -5.21
CA SER A 115 10.43 -4.05 -3.80
C SER A 115 11.66 -4.94 -3.67
N ARG A 116 11.72 -6.07 -4.39
CA ARG A 116 12.87 -6.98 -4.37
C ARG A 116 14.14 -6.32 -4.93
N VAL A 117 14.02 -5.47 -5.96
CA VAL A 117 15.15 -4.68 -6.47
C VAL A 117 15.62 -3.67 -5.41
N VAL A 118 14.70 -2.93 -4.81
CA VAL A 118 15.00 -1.94 -3.75
C VAL A 118 15.70 -2.59 -2.56
N GLN A 119 15.11 -3.63 -1.97
CA GLN A 119 15.64 -4.34 -0.80
C GLN A 119 17.05 -4.88 -1.04
N LEU A 120 17.31 -5.45 -2.22
CA LEU A 120 18.65 -6.00 -2.55
C LEU A 120 19.68 -4.88 -2.72
N VAL A 121 19.31 -3.77 -3.37
CA VAL A 121 20.19 -2.60 -3.53
C VAL A 121 20.51 -1.96 -2.18
N GLU A 122 19.49 -1.75 -1.33
CA GLU A 122 19.65 -1.23 0.03
C GLU A 122 20.56 -2.13 0.88
N LEU A 123 20.36 -3.45 0.83
CA LEU A 123 21.19 -4.42 1.56
C LEU A 123 22.65 -4.48 1.07
N LYS A 124 22.90 -4.26 -0.22
CA LYS A 124 24.25 -4.38 -0.82
C LYS A 124 25.05 -3.08 -0.85
N LEU A 125 24.40 -1.94 -0.61
CA LEU A 125 24.98 -0.58 -0.65
C LEU A 125 24.57 0.24 0.59
N GLU A 126 24.31 -0.43 1.72
CA GLU A 126 23.76 0.18 2.93
C GLU A 126 24.58 1.38 3.42
N TRP A 127 25.91 1.27 3.37
CA TRP A 127 26.84 2.31 3.83
C TRP A 127 26.88 3.50 2.87
N GLU A 128 27.00 3.22 1.56
CA GLU A 128 27.04 4.22 0.51
C GLU A 128 25.73 5.03 0.45
N LEU A 129 24.59 4.35 0.59
CA LEU A 129 23.26 4.96 0.63
C LEU A 129 23.02 5.75 1.92
N ARG A 130 23.38 5.22 3.09
CA ARG A 130 23.24 5.94 4.37
C ARG A 130 24.06 7.23 4.39
N GLU A 131 25.27 7.22 3.85
CA GLU A 131 26.09 8.43 3.76
C GLU A 131 25.50 9.45 2.78
N LEU A 132 25.02 9.01 1.61
CA LEU A 132 24.36 9.88 0.65
C LEU A 132 23.08 10.51 1.23
N GLN A 133 22.23 9.69 1.86
CA GLN A 133 20.99 10.13 2.52
C GLN A 133 21.25 11.18 3.61
N GLY A 134 22.30 10.98 4.42
CA GLY A 134 22.72 11.95 5.44
C GLY A 134 23.16 13.29 4.85
N LEU A 135 23.83 13.28 3.68
CA LEU A 135 24.21 14.50 2.98
C LEU A 135 23.01 15.18 2.29
N THR A 136 22.15 14.43 1.60
CA THR A 136 20.99 15.01 0.90
C THR A 136 19.95 15.57 1.87
N ALA A 137 19.80 14.99 3.07
CA ALA A 137 18.99 15.57 4.13
C ALA A 137 19.44 17.00 4.53
N THR A 138 20.74 17.32 4.45
CA THR A 138 21.22 18.69 4.76
C THR A 138 20.93 19.71 3.65
N LEU A 139 20.67 19.26 2.41
CA LEU A 139 20.31 20.13 1.29
C LEU A 139 18.86 20.64 1.33
N VAL A 140 17.99 19.95 2.09
CA VAL A 140 16.54 20.21 2.16
C VAL A 140 16.17 20.52 3.61
N THR A 141 16.31 21.77 4.02
CA THR A 141 16.07 22.24 5.40
C THR A 141 14.63 22.07 5.88
N ASP A 142 13.65 22.09 4.95
CA ASP A 142 12.22 21.85 5.21
C ASP A 142 11.77 20.47 4.65
N ALA A 143 12.62 19.43 4.71
CA ALA A 143 12.25 18.10 4.21
C ALA A 143 11.00 17.58 4.95
N ARG A 144 9.96 17.23 4.19
CA ARG A 144 8.70 16.73 4.76
C ARG A 144 8.95 15.40 5.47
N GLN A 145 8.42 15.26 6.69
CA GLN A 145 8.66 14.09 7.52
C GLN A 145 8.26 12.79 6.80
N GLY A 146 9.20 11.85 6.69
CA GLY A 146 8.98 10.54 6.08
C GLY A 146 9.17 10.46 4.57
N GLU A 147 9.48 11.56 3.87
CA GLU A 147 9.94 11.49 2.48
C GLU A 147 11.46 11.18 2.41
N ASP A 148 11.86 10.38 1.43
CA ASP A 148 13.27 10.08 1.18
C ASP A 148 13.99 11.30 0.56
N PRO A 149 15.03 11.87 1.21
CA PRO A 149 15.74 13.04 0.69
C PRO A 149 16.60 12.73 -0.56
N MET A 150 16.76 11.47 -0.98
CA MET A 150 17.53 11.10 -2.15
C MET A 150 16.73 11.22 -3.46
N LEU A 151 17.16 12.13 -4.34
CA LEU A 151 16.61 12.26 -5.70
C LEU A 151 16.86 11.02 -6.59
N CYS A 152 17.94 10.29 -6.33
CA CYS A 152 18.35 9.07 -7.04
C CYS A 152 18.21 7.81 -6.17
N SER A 153 17.18 7.74 -5.32
CA SER A 153 16.99 6.61 -4.41
C SER A 153 16.80 5.27 -5.13
N PRO A 154 17.08 4.12 -4.48
CA PRO A 154 16.85 2.80 -5.05
C PRO A 154 15.42 2.63 -5.60
N ALA A 155 14.42 3.21 -4.94
CA ALA A 155 13.02 3.19 -5.39
C ALA A 155 12.81 3.95 -6.71
N VAL A 156 13.43 5.12 -6.88
CA VAL A 156 13.37 5.90 -8.14
C VAL A 156 13.99 5.09 -9.29
N LEU A 157 15.15 4.48 -9.05
CA LEU A 157 15.87 3.69 -10.04
C LEU A 157 15.11 2.40 -10.42
N ALA A 158 14.63 1.65 -9.42
CA ALA A 158 13.86 0.43 -9.63
C ALA A 158 12.53 0.70 -10.37
N ARG A 159 11.85 1.81 -10.06
CA ARG A 159 10.63 2.21 -10.76
C ARG A 159 10.90 2.60 -12.22
N ALA A 160 11.98 3.34 -12.50
CA ALA A 160 12.35 3.73 -13.87
C ALA A 160 12.71 2.50 -14.73
N ILE A 161 13.40 1.53 -14.15
CA ILE A 161 13.67 0.23 -14.78
C ILE A 161 12.36 -0.50 -15.06
N SER A 162 11.49 -0.67 -14.06
CA SER A 162 10.19 -1.34 -14.21
C SER A 162 9.33 -0.70 -15.30
N GLN A 163 9.20 0.63 -15.32
CA GLN A 163 8.48 1.37 -16.37
C GLN A 163 9.04 1.03 -17.76
N THR A 164 10.36 1.05 -17.93
CA THR A 164 11.01 0.71 -19.20
C THR A 164 10.71 -0.73 -19.64
N VAL A 165 10.76 -1.70 -18.72
CA VAL A 165 10.51 -3.12 -18.99
C VAL A 165 9.07 -3.36 -19.44
N TYR A 166 8.10 -2.75 -18.76
CA TYR A 166 6.67 -2.95 -19.07
C TYR A 166 6.16 -2.13 -20.26
N GLU A 167 6.93 -1.16 -20.76
CA GLU A 167 6.68 -0.53 -22.07
C GLU A 167 7.14 -1.39 -23.26
N GLN A 168 8.05 -2.35 -23.05
CA GLN A 168 8.50 -3.22 -24.14
C GLN A 168 7.49 -4.33 -24.43
N VAL A 169 7.34 -4.66 -25.72
CA VAL A 169 6.54 -5.81 -26.18
C VAL A 169 7.34 -7.10 -25.91
N LEU A 170 7.20 -7.61 -24.69
CA LEU A 170 7.86 -8.82 -24.19
C LEU A 170 6.83 -9.78 -23.58
N GLU A 171 7.17 -11.06 -23.56
CA GLU A 171 6.39 -12.06 -22.84
C GLU A 171 6.50 -11.86 -21.31
N PRO A 172 5.47 -12.19 -20.51
CA PRO A 172 5.51 -12.00 -19.05
C PRO A 172 6.70 -12.69 -18.37
N GLU A 173 7.08 -13.88 -18.84
CA GLU A 173 8.27 -14.60 -18.33
C GLU A 173 9.58 -13.84 -18.60
N GLN A 174 9.66 -13.11 -19.72
CA GLN A 174 10.81 -12.29 -20.09
C GLN A 174 10.88 -11.02 -19.24
N GLN A 175 9.74 -10.38 -18.97
CA GLN A 175 9.65 -9.21 -18.09
C GLN A 175 10.10 -9.57 -16.65
N ALA A 176 9.56 -10.66 -16.09
CA ALA A 176 9.93 -11.14 -14.76
C ALA A 176 11.38 -11.64 -14.68
N LEU A 177 11.97 -12.14 -15.78
CA LEU A 177 13.39 -12.48 -15.85
C LEU A 177 14.27 -11.23 -15.89
N TRP A 178 13.88 -10.21 -16.66
CA TRP A 178 14.55 -8.91 -16.70
C TRP A 178 14.57 -8.26 -15.30
N MET A 179 13.43 -8.20 -14.61
CA MET A 179 13.35 -7.61 -13.27
C MET A 179 14.20 -8.37 -12.23
N ARG A 180 14.34 -9.70 -12.34
CA ARG A 180 15.29 -10.48 -11.52
C ARG A 180 16.76 -10.15 -11.80
N LEU A 181 17.12 -9.84 -13.04
CA LEU A 181 18.47 -9.38 -13.41
C LEU A 181 18.73 -7.92 -12.99
N ALA A 182 17.69 -7.09 -12.83
CA ALA A 182 17.85 -5.66 -12.62
C ALA A 182 18.66 -5.30 -11.37
N ALA A 183 18.41 -6.00 -10.26
CA ALA A 183 19.01 -5.71 -8.96
C ALA A 183 20.54 -5.92 -8.90
N PRO A 184 21.12 -7.09 -9.27
CA PRO A 184 22.57 -7.29 -9.22
C PRO A 184 23.32 -6.31 -10.13
N ILE A 185 22.82 -6.07 -11.36
CA ILE A 185 23.45 -5.13 -12.29
C ILE A 185 23.36 -3.69 -11.77
N LEU A 186 22.25 -3.30 -11.15
CA LEU A 186 22.12 -1.98 -10.53
C LEU A 186 23.11 -1.80 -9.37
N VAL A 187 23.35 -2.83 -8.55
CA VAL A 187 24.36 -2.81 -7.48
C VAL A 187 25.77 -2.63 -8.05
N GLU A 188 26.13 -3.32 -9.13
CA GLU A 188 27.45 -3.17 -9.76
C GLU A 188 27.68 -1.76 -10.33
N GLN A 189 26.66 -1.16 -10.95
CA GLN A 189 26.75 0.20 -11.49
C GLN A 189 26.76 1.28 -10.40
N LEU A 190 25.98 1.11 -9.32
CA LEU A 190 25.90 2.09 -8.24
C LEU A 190 27.12 2.09 -7.32
N ARG A 191 27.80 0.96 -7.15
CA ARG A 191 28.98 0.83 -6.26
C ARG A 191 30.11 1.84 -6.54
N PRO A 192 30.54 2.13 -7.78
CA PRO A 192 31.48 3.21 -8.06
C PRO A 192 30.83 4.61 -8.12
N PHE A 193 29.53 4.68 -8.44
CA PHE A 193 28.81 5.94 -8.66
C PHE A 193 28.45 6.67 -7.36
N LEU A 194 27.90 5.97 -6.36
CA LEU A 194 27.47 6.57 -5.10
C LEU A 194 28.63 7.24 -4.32
N PRO A 195 29.83 6.62 -4.15
CA PRO A 195 30.97 7.28 -3.51
C PRO A 195 31.40 8.54 -4.26
N THR A 196 31.36 8.54 -5.60
CA THR A 196 31.70 9.70 -6.43
C THR A 196 30.73 10.87 -6.17
N LEU A 197 29.42 10.61 -6.10
CA LEU A 197 28.43 11.63 -5.72
C LEU A 197 28.67 12.16 -4.30
N VAL A 198 28.93 11.26 -3.35
CA VAL A 198 29.22 11.60 -1.96
C VAL A 198 30.46 12.50 -1.84
N GLU A 199 31.54 12.20 -2.56
CA GLU A 199 32.75 13.04 -2.60
C GLU A 199 32.49 14.41 -3.23
N GLN A 200 31.70 14.48 -4.31
CA GLN A 200 31.31 15.75 -4.92
C GLN A 200 30.44 16.62 -3.99
N LEU A 201 29.55 16.01 -3.20
CA LEU A 201 28.73 16.72 -2.21
C LEU A 201 29.59 17.21 -1.03
N LYS A 202 30.49 16.37 -0.51
CA LYS A 202 31.48 16.76 0.51
C LYS A 202 32.38 17.90 0.01
N GLY A 203 32.84 17.84 -1.24
CA GLY A 203 33.65 18.88 -1.90
C GLY A 203 32.93 20.23 -2.06
N GLN A 204 31.60 20.25 -1.98
CA GLN A 204 30.79 21.48 -1.95
C GLN A 204 30.63 22.08 -0.54
N GLY A 205 31.32 21.51 0.47
CA GLY A 205 31.33 21.99 1.85
C GLY A 205 30.25 21.38 2.74
N LEU A 206 29.47 20.42 2.23
CA LEU A 206 28.48 19.69 3.02
C LEU A 206 29.17 18.70 3.94
N GLN A 207 28.81 18.71 5.22
CA GLN A 207 29.26 17.71 6.19
C GLN A 207 28.08 16.81 6.55
N ALA A 208 28.26 15.49 6.46
CA ALA A 208 27.28 14.55 6.93
C ALA A 208 27.04 14.79 8.44
N PRO A 209 25.78 14.81 8.91
CA PRO A 209 25.48 15.02 10.32
C PRO A 209 26.14 13.92 11.17
N ARG A 210 27.00 14.33 12.12
CA ARG A 210 27.60 13.44 13.11
C ARG A 210 26.54 13.01 14.11
N TYR A 211 25.81 11.95 13.81
CA TYR A 211 24.94 11.29 14.78
C TYR A 211 25.78 10.76 15.95
N ARG A 212 25.44 11.19 17.16
CA ARG A 212 25.93 10.57 18.39
C ARG A 212 24.90 9.52 18.77
N ALA A 213 25.23 8.24 18.64
CA ALA A 213 24.37 7.19 19.14
C ALA A 213 24.22 7.34 20.66
N ILE A 214 23.01 7.69 21.11
CA ILE A 214 22.64 7.50 22.50
C ILE A 214 22.16 6.05 22.60
N LEU A 215 23.12 5.15 22.77
CA LEU A 215 22.84 3.78 23.22
C LEU A 215 22.14 3.89 24.58
N ALA A 216 20.80 3.78 24.58
CA ALA A 216 20.06 3.51 25.79
C ALA A 216 20.44 2.10 26.26
N PRO A 217 21.05 1.93 27.45
CA PRO A 217 21.62 0.65 27.87
C PRO A 217 20.51 -0.31 28.35
N ASN A 218 19.82 -0.95 27.41
CA ASN A 218 18.85 -2.00 27.73
C ASN A 218 19.45 -3.40 27.50
N SER A 219 19.82 -4.03 28.63
CA SER A 219 19.67 -5.47 28.89
C SER A 219 20.09 -6.44 27.78
N SER A 220 21.36 -6.81 27.74
CA SER A 220 21.78 -8.15 27.32
C SER A 220 22.58 -8.82 28.43
N ALA A 221 22.20 -10.06 28.78
CA ALA A 221 22.80 -10.78 29.89
C ALA A 221 24.19 -11.31 29.50
N VAL A 222 25.24 -10.80 30.14
CA VAL A 222 26.59 -11.36 30.01
C VAL A 222 26.69 -12.60 30.91
N LEU A 223 26.43 -13.76 30.32
CA LEU A 223 26.86 -15.04 30.86
C LEU A 223 28.40 -15.08 30.81
N LYS A 224 29.06 -14.92 31.97
CA LYS A 224 30.50 -15.13 32.10
C LYS A 224 30.82 -16.63 31.97
N ALA A 225 31.78 -16.96 31.11
CA ALA A 225 32.43 -18.26 31.08
C ALA A 225 33.96 -18.10 31.05
N GLY A 226 34.67 -18.83 31.91
CA GLY A 226 36.13 -19.03 31.84
C GLY A 226 36.99 -18.17 32.76
N GLU A 227 37.22 -18.61 34.02
CA GLU A 227 38.55 -19.02 34.54
C GLU A 227 38.45 -19.52 36.01
N PRO A 228 39.48 -20.24 36.56
CA PRO A 228 39.28 -21.34 37.51
C PRO A 228 39.33 -20.94 39.02
N PRO A 229 39.08 -21.88 39.98
CA PRO A 229 38.55 -21.51 41.30
C PRO A 229 39.61 -21.17 42.34
N GLY A 230 39.31 -20.16 43.19
CA GLY A 230 40.12 -19.83 44.37
C GLY A 230 39.40 -18.95 45.38
N ALA A 231 39.17 -19.49 46.58
CA ALA A 231 38.84 -18.82 47.85
C ALA A 231 37.66 -17.80 47.89
N ALA A 232 36.61 -18.15 48.64
CA ALA A 232 35.53 -17.22 49.01
C ALA A 232 35.93 -16.29 50.18
N PRO A 233 35.47 -15.02 50.16
CA PRO A 233 35.14 -14.26 51.35
C PRO A 233 33.60 -14.11 51.53
N PRO A 234 33.12 -13.76 52.74
CA PRO A 234 31.71 -13.90 53.11
C PRO A 234 30.79 -12.76 52.63
N ALA A 235 29.49 -13.04 52.65
CA ALA A 235 28.42 -12.11 52.30
C ALA A 235 28.42 -10.85 53.19
N GLY A 236 28.31 -9.69 52.54
CA GLY A 236 28.13 -8.39 53.19
C GLY A 236 27.19 -7.51 52.38
N SER A 237 25.99 -7.28 52.93
CA SER A 237 25.02 -6.21 52.62
C SER A 237 25.36 -5.28 51.44
N GLY A 238 25.02 -5.69 50.21
CA GLY A 238 24.99 -4.79 49.07
C GLY A 238 23.77 -3.86 49.16
N ALA A 239 24.00 -2.58 49.46
CA ALA A 239 22.95 -1.57 49.43
C ALA A 239 22.39 -1.48 48.00
N ALA A 240 21.07 -1.64 47.84
CA ALA A 240 20.41 -1.43 46.56
C ALA A 240 20.57 0.05 46.15
N GLY A 241 21.15 0.29 44.98
CA GLY A 241 21.29 1.63 44.43
C GLY A 241 19.91 2.26 44.22
N MET A 242 19.61 3.32 44.96
CA MET A 242 18.47 4.19 44.65
C MET A 242 18.72 4.84 43.29
N VAL A 243 17.76 4.72 42.37
CA VAL A 243 17.74 5.49 41.12
C VAL A 243 17.61 6.97 41.47
N ALA A 244 18.70 7.71 41.36
CA ALA A 244 18.75 9.14 41.63
C ALA A 244 18.40 9.93 40.37
N VAL A 245 17.12 10.24 40.18
CA VAL A 245 16.68 11.17 39.14
C VAL A 245 17.19 12.57 39.50
N PRO A 246 17.94 13.28 38.62
CA PRO A 246 18.43 14.61 38.93
C PRO A 246 17.26 15.56 39.19
N GLY A 247 17.24 16.14 40.40
CA GLY A 247 16.19 17.04 40.87
C GLY A 247 14.99 16.39 41.57
N ILE A 248 14.96 15.07 41.77
CA ILE A 248 13.87 14.38 42.51
C ILE A 248 14.50 13.40 43.51
N ALA A 249 14.22 13.58 44.81
CA ALA A 249 14.71 12.67 45.84
C ALA A 249 14.07 11.27 45.71
N ALA A 250 14.77 10.21 46.13
CA ALA A 250 14.26 8.84 45.99
C ALA A 250 12.95 8.58 46.76
N GLU A 251 12.72 9.32 47.86
CA GLU A 251 11.45 9.32 48.59
C GLU A 251 10.32 9.97 47.76
N GLN A 252 10.61 11.08 47.08
CA GLN A 252 9.68 11.73 46.16
C GLN A 252 9.35 10.82 44.96
N LEU A 253 10.31 10.05 44.44
CA LEU A 253 10.06 9.06 43.38
C LEU A 253 9.10 7.94 43.85
N GLN A 254 9.20 7.50 45.10
CA GLN A 254 8.26 6.50 45.67
C GLN A 254 6.87 7.09 45.92
N THR A 255 6.79 8.34 46.41
CA THR A 255 5.51 9.08 46.54
C THR A 255 4.87 9.32 45.17
N LEU A 256 5.65 9.64 44.14
CA LEU A 256 5.20 9.80 42.75
C LEU A 256 4.63 8.52 42.16
N LEU A 257 5.34 7.40 42.32
CA LEU A 257 4.85 6.10 41.88
C LEU A 257 3.55 5.73 42.60
N ARG A 258 3.40 6.04 43.89
CA ARG A 258 2.15 5.84 44.64
C ARG A 258 1.01 6.72 44.15
N ALA A 259 1.29 7.97 43.80
CA ALA A 259 0.28 8.92 43.36
C ALA A 259 -0.31 8.57 41.97
N MET A 260 0.48 7.97 41.07
CA MET A 260 0.14 7.79 39.64
C MET A 260 -0.06 6.31 39.24
N PRO A 261 -1.30 5.76 39.27
CA PRO A 261 -1.59 4.40 38.80
C PRO A 261 -1.19 4.13 37.34
N LEU A 262 -1.19 5.15 36.47
CA LEU A 262 -0.82 5.02 35.06
C LEU A 262 0.65 4.65 34.86
N LEU A 263 1.56 5.29 35.60
CA LEU A 263 2.99 4.96 35.56
C LEU A 263 3.26 3.54 36.09
N GLN A 264 2.55 3.11 37.14
CA GLN A 264 2.62 1.72 37.63
C GLN A 264 2.16 0.69 36.60
N ARG A 265 1.20 1.05 35.73
CA ARG A 265 0.59 0.16 34.76
C ARG A 265 1.43 -0.03 33.49
N GLY A 266 2.29 0.94 33.16
CA GLY A 266 3.29 0.84 32.08
C GLY A 266 4.62 0.18 32.47
N LEU A 267 4.86 -0.11 33.75
CA LEU A 267 6.07 -0.78 34.22
C LEU A 267 6.03 -2.31 33.99
N PRO A 268 7.14 -2.95 33.56
CA PRO A 268 7.18 -4.40 33.36
C PRO A 268 6.97 -5.16 34.67
N ALA A 269 6.44 -6.39 34.60
CA ALA A 269 6.00 -7.14 35.78
C ALA A 269 7.10 -7.35 36.84
N ALA A 270 8.36 -7.47 36.42
CA ALA A 270 9.51 -7.55 37.32
C ALA A 270 9.72 -6.28 38.17
N ALA A 271 9.45 -5.09 37.63
CA ALA A 271 9.51 -3.84 38.37
C ALA A 271 8.32 -3.67 39.34
N ARG A 272 7.14 -4.21 39.00
CA ARG A 272 5.99 -4.28 39.93
C ARG A 272 6.24 -5.21 41.12
N ALA A 273 7.04 -6.27 40.94
CA ALA A 273 7.44 -7.17 42.02
C ALA A 273 8.54 -6.58 42.95
N ALA A 274 9.24 -5.53 42.52
CA ALA A 274 10.25 -4.83 43.30
C ALA A 274 9.68 -3.72 44.22
N ALA A 275 8.39 -3.44 44.18
CA ALA A 275 7.74 -2.60 45.16
C ALA A 275 7.74 -3.31 46.53
N PRO A 276 8.26 -2.70 47.62
CA PRO A 276 8.31 -3.35 48.91
C PRO A 276 6.89 -3.59 49.44
N ALA A 277 6.52 -4.86 49.59
CA ALA A 277 5.36 -5.25 50.37
C ALA A 277 5.63 -4.85 51.83
N LEU A 278 5.00 -3.76 52.29
CA LEU A 278 5.09 -3.35 53.68
C LEU A 278 4.35 -4.36 54.58
N PRO A 279 4.87 -4.67 55.77
CA PRO A 279 4.25 -5.62 56.67
C PRO A 279 2.88 -5.12 57.15
N LEU A 280 1.91 -6.04 57.20
CA LEU A 280 0.68 -5.85 57.96
C LEU A 280 1.04 -5.67 59.44
N ALA A 281 0.93 -4.45 59.95
CA ALA A 281 1.08 -4.18 61.37
C ALA A 281 -0.23 -4.55 62.09
N GLU A 282 -0.22 -5.67 62.82
CA GLU A 282 -1.28 -6.00 63.77
C GLU A 282 -1.24 -5.02 64.95
N GLY A 283 -2.37 -4.36 65.23
CA GLY A 283 -2.52 -3.50 66.41
C GLY A 283 -3.31 -2.23 66.14
N GLU A 284 -4.64 -2.29 66.30
CA GLU A 284 -5.45 -1.07 66.36
C GLU A 284 -5.11 -0.23 67.60
N PRO A 285 -5.10 1.09 67.42
CA PRO A 285 -5.94 1.93 68.27
C PRO A 285 -6.95 2.70 67.42
N ALA A 286 -8.19 2.78 67.89
CA ALA A 286 -9.30 3.42 67.19
C ALA A 286 -9.01 4.91 66.91
N PHE A 287 -8.91 5.28 65.63
CA PHE A 287 -8.77 6.67 65.20
C PHE A 287 -10.13 7.33 65.02
N SER A 288 -10.38 8.37 65.82
CA SER A 288 -11.48 9.32 65.61
C SER A 288 -11.19 10.17 64.38
N LEU A 289 -12.10 10.16 63.40
CA LEU A 289 -12.03 11.01 62.22
C LEU A 289 -12.35 12.47 62.60
N GLN A 290 -11.32 13.27 62.82
CA GLN A 290 -11.41 14.73 62.62
C GLN A 290 -10.92 15.07 61.20
N PRO A 291 -11.59 15.99 60.49
CA PRO A 291 -11.10 16.46 59.19
C PRO A 291 -9.82 17.29 59.40
N MET A 292 -8.67 16.70 59.09
CA MET A 292 -7.44 17.48 58.93
C MET A 292 -7.51 18.28 57.63
N GLY A 293 -7.12 19.56 57.69
CA GLY A 293 -6.74 20.29 56.49
C GLY A 293 -5.47 19.70 55.85
N PRO A 294 -5.13 20.09 54.60
CA PRO A 294 -4.06 19.47 53.85
C PRO A 294 -2.73 19.51 54.62
N GLY A 295 -2.14 18.32 54.81
CA GLY A 295 -0.86 18.16 55.48
C GLY A 295 0.32 18.45 54.54
N PRO A 296 1.56 18.54 55.07
CA PRO A 296 2.75 18.74 54.24
C PRO A 296 2.99 17.61 53.23
N ALA A 297 2.53 16.39 53.53
CA ALA A 297 2.59 15.27 52.58
C ALA A 297 1.63 15.43 51.39
N ASP A 298 0.48 16.08 51.58
CA ASP A 298 -0.50 16.32 50.51
C ASP A 298 -0.01 17.40 49.54
N THR A 299 0.64 18.44 50.06
CA THR A 299 1.29 19.47 49.23
C THR A 299 2.52 18.96 48.50
N GLU A 300 3.33 18.07 49.10
CA GLU A 300 4.44 17.41 48.40
C GLU A 300 3.94 16.47 47.28
N ALA A 301 2.92 15.65 47.53
CA ALA A 301 2.31 14.78 46.52
C ALA A 301 1.68 15.59 45.37
N ALA A 302 1.00 16.69 45.68
CA ALA A 302 0.44 17.61 44.68
C ALA A 302 1.55 18.27 43.84
N ALA A 303 2.58 18.83 44.47
CA ALA A 303 3.71 19.46 43.78
C ALA A 303 4.45 18.48 42.85
N ALA A 304 4.64 17.24 43.29
CA ALA A 304 5.27 16.21 42.49
C ALA A 304 4.39 15.79 41.29
N SER A 305 3.08 15.67 41.47
CA SER A 305 2.12 15.44 40.39
C SER A 305 2.13 16.58 39.35
N HIS A 306 2.23 17.83 39.80
CA HIS A 306 2.36 19.01 38.93
C HIS A 306 3.66 18.96 38.10
N ALA A 307 4.78 18.56 38.69
CA ALA A 307 6.07 18.44 38.00
C ALA A 307 6.07 17.31 36.94
N LEU A 308 5.41 16.18 37.20
CA LEU A 308 5.27 15.11 36.21
C LEU A 308 4.32 15.49 35.07
N LEU A 309 3.23 16.21 35.35
CA LEU A 309 2.36 16.76 34.30
C LEU A 309 3.15 17.68 33.36
N GLY A 310 3.99 18.56 33.89
CA GLY A 310 4.88 19.39 33.08
C GLY A 310 5.79 18.56 32.17
N ARG A 311 6.47 17.55 32.72
CA ARG A 311 7.33 16.63 31.92
C ARG A 311 6.55 15.81 30.89
N LEU A 312 5.30 15.45 31.16
CA LEU A 312 4.41 14.80 30.19
C LEU A 312 4.06 15.75 29.04
N PHE A 313 3.74 17.01 29.33
CA PHE A 313 3.47 18.03 28.32
C PHE A 313 4.73 18.40 27.52
N GLU A 314 5.89 18.58 28.15
CA GLU A 314 7.18 18.73 27.47
C GLU A 314 7.42 17.58 26.49
N ARG A 315 7.27 16.33 26.93
CA ARG A 315 7.49 15.15 26.09
C ARG A 315 6.47 14.99 24.96
N LEU A 316 5.24 15.43 25.17
CA LEU A 316 4.18 15.48 24.14
C LEU A 316 4.44 16.61 23.14
N LEU A 317 4.96 17.76 23.59
CA LEU A 317 5.32 18.90 22.75
C LEU A 317 6.64 18.69 21.99
N ASP A 318 7.47 17.74 22.43
CA ASP A 318 8.65 17.23 21.71
C ASP A 318 8.30 16.09 20.71
N ASP A 319 7.06 15.59 20.70
CA ASP A 319 6.67 14.48 19.82
C ASP A 319 6.86 14.88 18.34
N PRO A 320 7.68 14.16 17.54
CA PRO A 320 7.87 14.50 16.14
C PRO A 320 6.58 14.38 15.32
N GLN A 321 5.65 13.48 15.69
CA GLN A 321 4.38 13.27 14.96
C GLN A 321 3.33 14.38 15.18
N LEU A 322 3.53 15.26 16.15
CA LEU A 322 2.59 16.37 16.41
C LEU A 322 2.74 17.49 15.36
N ALA A 323 1.66 17.87 14.70
CA ALA A 323 1.69 18.95 13.70
C ALA A 323 2.20 20.28 14.31
N PRO A 324 3.22 20.96 13.71
CA PRO A 324 3.80 22.18 14.27
C PRO A 324 2.77 23.27 14.59
N ALA A 325 1.76 23.43 13.74
CA ALA A 325 0.68 24.41 13.90
C ALA A 325 -0.17 24.21 15.18
N LEU A 326 -0.24 22.99 15.71
CA LEU A 326 -1.03 22.65 16.90
C LEU A 326 -0.21 22.57 18.19
N ARG A 327 1.13 22.65 18.13
CA ARG A 327 1.98 22.64 19.33
C ARG A 327 1.62 23.78 20.29
N GLY A 328 1.35 24.98 19.76
CA GLY A 328 0.89 26.11 20.57
C GLY A 328 -0.47 25.87 21.24
N ALA A 329 -1.41 25.24 20.53
CA ALA A 329 -2.73 24.91 21.06
C ALA A 329 -2.66 23.84 22.16
N ILE A 330 -1.83 22.82 22.01
CA ILE A 330 -1.62 21.78 23.02
C ILE A 330 -0.85 22.33 24.24
N ALA A 331 0.17 23.17 24.04
CA ALA A 331 0.90 23.81 25.14
C ALA A 331 -0.02 24.65 26.02
N ARG A 332 -0.97 25.37 25.41
CA ARG A 332 -1.98 26.16 26.14
C ARG A 332 -2.95 25.32 26.98
N LEU A 333 -3.12 24.02 26.69
CA LEU A 333 -3.92 23.11 27.53
C LEU A 333 -3.21 22.66 28.81
N GLU A 334 -1.89 22.88 28.96
CA GLU A 334 -1.14 22.44 30.13
C GLU A 334 -1.69 23.05 31.44
N ALA A 335 -1.88 24.37 31.47
CA ALA A 335 -2.36 25.08 32.64
C ALA A 335 -3.77 24.64 33.09
N PRO A 336 -4.81 24.61 32.22
CA PRO A 336 -6.14 24.18 32.66
C PRO A 336 -6.20 22.67 32.96
N VAL A 337 -5.41 21.81 32.31
CA VAL A 337 -5.33 20.37 32.68
C VAL A 337 -4.65 20.18 34.04
N ARG A 338 -3.64 20.98 34.37
CA ARG A 338 -2.99 20.99 35.69
C ARG A 338 -3.95 21.47 36.78
N GLN A 339 -4.75 22.50 36.51
CA GLN A 339 -5.81 22.97 37.41
C GLN A 339 -6.91 21.92 37.59
N LEU A 340 -7.33 21.25 36.53
CA LEU A 340 -8.28 20.14 36.58
C LEU A 340 -7.75 18.99 37.44
N ALA A 341 -6.49 18.61 37.28
CA ALA A 341 -5.85 17.54 38.05
C ALA A 341 -5.74 17.83 39.56
N ALA A 342 -5.81 19.10 39.98
CA ALA A 342 -5.89 19.48 41.40
C ALA A 342 -7.30 19.26 42.00
N HIS A 343 -8.34 19.15 41.17
CA HIS A 343 -9.73 18.96 41.58
C HIS A 343 -10.27 17.56 41.26
N ASP A 344 -9.75 16.91 40.21
CA ASP A 344 -10.11 15.57 39.77
C ASP A 344 -8.85 14.66 39.67
N PRO A 345 -8.62 13.76 40.63
CA PRO A 345 -7.49 12.83 40.58
C PRO A 345 -7.61 11.78 39.47
N ALA A 346 -8.78 11.61 38.84
CA ALA A 346 -8.97 10.65 37.74
C ALA A 346 -8.16 11.04 36.48
N VAL A 347 -7.83 12.34 36.31
CA VAL A 347 -6.90 12.84 35.27
C VAL A 347 -5.57 12.08 35.29
N LEU A 348 -5.13 11.66 36.49
CA LEU A 348 -3.83 11.04 36.71
C LEU A 348 -3.90 9.51 36.92
N ALA A 349 -5.12 8.97 37.04
CA ALA A 349 -5.38 7.54 37.22
C ALA A 349 -5.87 6.84 35.94
N SER A 350 -6.37 7.57 34.92
CA SER A 350 -6.93 7.01 33.69
C SER A 350 -6.46 7.72 32.42
N GLU A 351 -5.87 6.95 31.48
CA GLU A 351 -5.59 7.39 30.09
C GLU A 351 -6.87 7.73 29.31
N GLN A 352 -8.02 7.23 29.78
CA GLN A 352 -9.34 7.45 29.16
C GLN A 352 -10.03 8.72 29.69
N HIS A 353 -9.38 9.52 30.54
CA HIS A 353 -9.94 10.78 31.04
C HIS A 353 -10.26 11.76 29.89
N PRO A 354 -11.40 12.47 29.88
CA PRO A 354 -11.80 13.38 28.80
C PRO A 354 -10.73 14.39 28.35
N ALA A 355 -9.89 14.89 29.26
CA ALA A 355 -8.80 15.80 28.91
C ALA A 355 -7.72 15.12 28.06
N TRP A 356 -7.28 13.91 28.45
CA TRP A 356 -6.34 13.11 27.66
C TRP A 356 -6.96 12.59 26.37
N ALA A 357 -8.25 12.22 26.39
CA ALA A 357 -8.97 11.83 25.19
C ALA A 357 -9.05 12.97 24.17
N LEU A 358 -9.31 14.21 24.60
CA LEU A 358 -9.28 15.41 23.74
C LEU A 358 -7.90 15.65 23.14
N ILE A 359 -6.85 15.66 23.97
CA ILE A 359 -5.46 15.87 23.54
C ILE A 359 -5.03 14.77 22.55
N ASN A 360 -5.27 13.50 22.88
CA ASN A 360 -5.00 12.38 21.98
C ASN A 360 -5.80 12.50 20.68
N LYS A 361 -7.07 12.92 20.72
CA LYS A 361 -7.88 13.06 19.50
C LYS A 361 -7.34 14.16 18.57
N ILE A 362 -7.01 15.33 19.11
CA ILE A 362 -6.43 16.45 18.35
C ILE A 362 -5.07 16.05 17.76
N ALA A 363 -4.17 15.52 18.59
CA ALA A 363 -2.84 15.14 18.16
C ALA A 363 -2.88 13.99 17.14
N SER A 364 -3.64 12.92 17.39
CA SER A 364 -3.80 11.82 16.44
C SER A 364 -4.40 12.29 15.12
N HIS A 365 -5.49 13.08 15.13
CA HIS A 365 -6.09 13.59 13.89
C HIS A 365 -5.10 14.40 13.05
N SER A 366 -4.30 15.24 13.71
CA SER A 366 -3.25 16.03 13.04
C SER A 366 -2.13 15.18 12.42
N ALA A 367 -1.84 14.01 13.00
CA ALA A 367 -0.88 13.05 12.47
C ALA A 367 -1.46 12.17 11.34
N GLU A 368 -2.78 12.19 11.10
CA GLU A 368 -3.40 11.55 9.93
C GLU A 368 -3.46 12.46 8.71
N MET A 369 -3.33 13.78 8.91
CA MET A 369 -3.39 14.75 7.82
C MET A 369 -2.16 14.63 6.92
N PRO A 370 -2.33 14.54 5.58
CA PRO A 370 -1.20 14.55 4.66
C PRO A 370 -0.42 15.87 4.79
N ALA A 371 0.90 15.79 4.92
CA ALA A 371 1.78 16.98 5.06
C ALA A 371 1.77 17.94 3.85
N HIS A 372 1.03 17.61 2.79
CA HIS A 372 0.79 18.45 1.62
C HIS A 372 -0.59 19.16 1.63
N ASP A 373 -1.53 18.74 2.49
CA ASP A 373 -2.88 19.30 2.59
C ASP A 373 -2.91 20.43 3.64
N ALA A 374 -2.23 21.53 3.30
CA ALA A 374 -2.09 22.69 4.19
C ALA A 374 -3.44 23.35 4.50
N GLU A 375 -4.36 23.38 3.54
CA GLU A 375 -5.69 23.99 3.71
C GLU A 375 -6.53 23.27 4.77
N ARG A 376 -6.51 21.93 4.77
CA ARG A 376 -7.18 21.10 5.78
C ARG A 376 -6.51 21.23 7.16
N GLY A 377 -5.18 21.23 7.19
CA GLY A 377 -4.41 21.45 8.43
C GLY A 377 -4.73 22.81 9.08
N GLU A 378 -4.76 23.88 8.29
CA GLU A 378 -5.17 25.21 8.75
C GLU A 378 -6.65 25.27 9.14
N ALA A 379 -7.54 24.58 8.42
CA ALA A 379 -8.96 24.53 8.75
C ALA A 379 -9.20 23.88 10.12
N PHE A 380 -8.53 22.76 10.40
CA PHE A 380 -8.57 22.11 11.71
C PHE A 380 -7.92 22.97 12.80
N GLN A 381 -6.78 23.62 12.52
CA GLN A 381 -6.18 24.58 13.46
C GLN A 381 -7.14 25.72 13.83
N ARG A 382 -7.77 26.35 12.82
CA ARG A 382 -8.76 27.42 13.00
C ARG A 382 -9.99 26.97 13.79
N PHE A 383 -10.33 25.69 13.73
CA PHE A 383 -11.41 25.08 14.52
C PHE A 383 -10.99 24.76 15.97
N VAL A 384 -9.78 24.25 16.20
CA VAL A 384 -9.28 23.87 17.54
C VAL A 384 -8.92 25.09 18.40
N GLU A 385 -8.35 26.14 17.80
CA GLU A 385 -7.89 27.34 18.51
C GLU A 385 -8.95 27.96 19.47
N PRO A 386 -10.22 28.23 19.04
CA PRO A 386 -11.25 28.75 19.94
C PRO A 386 -11.77 27.74 20.97
N LEU A 387 -11.63 26.42 20.73
CA LEU A 387 -11.99 25.40 21.73
C LEU A 387 -10.97 25.39 22.88
N VAL A 388 -9.69 25.50 22.55
CA VAL A 388 -8.62 25.62 23.54
C VAL A 388 -8.77 26.91 24.34
N ALA A 389 -9.01 28.05 23.68
CA ALA A 389 -9.18 29.34 24.37
C ALA A 389 -10.30 29.29 25.44
N ARG A 390 -11.48 28.75 25.09
CA ARG A 390 -12.58 28.55 26.06
C ARG A 390 -12.17 27.72 27.28
N LEU A 391 -11.44 26.62 27.07
CA LEU A 391 -10.94 25.76 28.15
C LEU A 391 -9.86 26.44 29.03
N GLN A 392 -9.30 27.57 28.61
CA GLN A 392 -8.41 28.40 29.43
C GLN A 392 -9.17 29.49 30.20
N ASP A 393 -10.27 29.99 29.65
CA ASP A 393 -11.07 31.08 30.23
C ASP A 393 -12.16 30.59 31.22
N ASP A 394 -12.64 29.34 31.09
CA ASP A 394 -13.66 28.73 31.96
C ASP A 394 -13.07 28.32 33.34
N GLU A 395 -12.99 29.27 34.28
CA GLU A 395 -12.74 28.98 35.71
C GLU A 395 -14.07 28.84 36.51
N PRO A 396 -14.24 27.78 37.33
CA PRO A 396 -13.33 26.65 37.55
C PRO A 396 -13.40 25.61 36.41
N ALA A 397 -12.27 24.94 36.15
CA ALA A 397 -12.16 23.93 35.10
C ALA A 397 -13.10 22.71 35.35
N GLU A 398 -14.26 22.68 34.69
CA GLU A 398 -15.21 21.56 34.80
C GLU A 398 -14.85 20.39 33.87
N PRO A 399 -14.88 19.12 34.34
CA PRO A 399 -14.69 17.96 33.48
C PRO A 399 -15.67 17.91 32.28
N GLN A 400 -16.85 18.50 32.43
CA GLN A 400 -17.90 18.51 31.41
C GLN A 400 -17.57 19.43 30.22
N ALA A 401 -16.76 20.48 30.41
CA ALA A 401 -16.26 21.32 29.32
C ALA A 401 -15.34 20.52 28.37
N TYR A 402 -14.46 19.68 28.92
CA TYR A 402 -13.61 18.77 28.14
C TYR A 402 -14.42 17.70 27.38
N VAL A 403 -15.49 17.16 27.97
CA VAL A 403 -16.40 16.24 27.29
C VAL A 403 -17.09 16.92 26.10
N GLN A 404 -17.55 18.17 26.26
CA GLN A 404 -18.16 18.95 25.17
C GLN A 404 -17.14 19.27 24.06
N ALA A 405 -15.92 19.68 24.42
CA ALA A 405 -14.87 19.95 23.45
C ALA A 405 -14.46 18.68 22.67
N LEU A 406 -14.36 17.53 23.36
CA LEU A 406 -14.11 16.24 22.73
C LEU A 406 -15.22 15.85 21.76
N ALA A 407 -16.48 16.03 22.14
CA ALA A 407 -17.63 15.79 21.26
C ALA A 407 -17.59 16.71 20.02
N GLN A 408 -17.29 18.00 20.19
CA GLN A 408 -17.16 18.96 19.09
C GLN A 408 -16.03 18.58 18.12
N VAL A 409 -14.86 18.19 18.63
CA VAL A 409 -13.74 17.66 17.82
C VAL A 409 -14.14 16.37 17.10
N GLN A 410 -14.83 15.45 17.78
CA GLN A 410 -15.29 14.20 17.17
C GLN A 410 -16.29 14.47 16.03
N THR A 411 -17.27 15.36 16.21
CA THR A 411 -18.22 15.77 15.15
C THR A 411 -17.50 16.39 13.96
N PHE A 412 -16.56 17.32 14.15
CA PHE A 412 -15.77 17.89 13.05
C PHE A 412 -15.06 16.80 12.23
N ILE A 413 -14.41 15.85 12.91
CA ILE A 413 -13.67 14.76 12.27
C ILE A 413 -14.60 13.79 11.53
N ASP A 414 -15.81 13.56 12.05
CA ASP A 414 -16.81 12.68 11.43
C ASP A 414 -17.49 13.36 10.22
N ASP A 415 -17.78 14.66 10.29
CA ASP A 415 -18.29 15.46 9.17
C ASP A 415 -17.25 15.54 8.04
N GLU A 416 -15.98 15.76 8.37
CA GLU A 416 -14.87 15.77 7.41
C GLU A 416 -14.69 14.38 6.75
N ARG A 417 -14.81 13.29 7.54
CA ARG A 417 -14.80 11.93 7.00
C ARG A 417 -15.99 11.67 6.09
N ALA A 418 -17.19 12.14 6.43
CA ALA A 418 -18.38 12.01 5.59
C ALA A 418 -18.23 12.77 4.26
N GLN A 419 -17.69 13.99 4.29
CA GLN A 419 -17.36 14.74 3.08
C GLN A 419 -16.32 14.00 2.22
N GLN A 420 -15.31 13.38 2.84
CA GLN A 420 -14.33 12.58 2.11
C GLN A 420 -14.96 11.33 1.47
N VAL A 421 -15.86 10.64 2.17
CA VAL A 421 -16.63 9.51 1.60
C VAL A 421 -17.46 9.95 0.40
N GLU A 422 -18.22 11.04 0.50
CA GLU A 422 -19.01 11.57 -0.62
C GLU A 422 -18.14 12.03 -1.81
N ARG A 423 -16.96 12.62 -1.57
CA ARG A 423 -15.98 12.91 -2.64
C ARG A 423 -15.53 11.63 -3.37
N THR A 424 -15.35 10.53 -2.65
CA THR A 424 -14.96 9.24 -3.24
C THR A 424 -16.13 8.40 -3.78
N ARG A 425 -17.37 8.79 -3.52
CA ARG A 425 -18.58 8.02 -3.87
C ARG A 425 -18.74 7.74 -5.38
N PRO A 426 -18.42 8.66 -6.31
CA PRO A 426 -18.44 8.34 -7.75
C PRO A 426 -17.46 7.22 -8.11
N ALA A 427 -16.27 7.21 -7.49
CA ALA A 427 -15.26 6.18 -7.69
C ALA A 427 -15.70 4.82 -7.14
N THR A 428 -16.25 4.76 -5.91
CA THR A 428 -16.76 3.50 -5.35
C THR A 428 -17.92 2.93 -6.16
N ASN A 429 -18.80 3.79 -6.68
CA ASN A 429 -19.92 3.37 -7.53
C ASN A 429 -19.41 2.77 -8.85
N ALA A 430 -18.46 3.43 -9.52
CA ALA A 430 -17.86 2.94 -10.76
C ALA A 430 -17.13 1.59 -10.56
N LEU A 431 -16.37 1.44 -9.47
CA LEU A 431 -15.73 0.17 -9.11
C LEU A 431 -16.77 -0.94 -8.84
N SER A 432 -17.85 -0.64 -8.11
CA SER A 432 -18.94 -1.59 -7.84
C SER A 432 -19.65 -2.04 -9.12
N GLN A 433 -19.88 -1.11 -10.05
CA GLN A 433 -20.48 -1.40 -11.35
C GLN A 433 -19.56 -2.29 -12.20
N MET A 434 -18.28 -1.94 -12.35
CA MET A 434 -17.30 -2.77 -13.07
C MET A 434 -17.17 -4.18 -12.47
N GLU A 435 -17.26 -4.31 -11.15
CA GLU A 435 -17.23 -5.60 -10.46
C GLU A 435 -18.47 -6.45 -10.77
N ALA A 436 -19.66 -5.83 -10.72
CA ALA A 436 -20.92 -6.48 -11.07
C ALA A 436 -20.93 -6.93 -12.54
N GLU A 437 -20.45 -6.09 -13.47
CA GLU A 437 -20.27 -6.46 -14.87
C GLU A 437 -19.35 -7.68 -15.03
N ARG A 438 -18.15 -7.63 -14.44
CA ARG A 438 -17.17 -8.74 -14.48
C ARG A 438 -17.74 -10.06 -13.93
N ARG A 439 -18.57 -9.99 -12.90
CA ARG A 439 -19.27 -11.16 -12.33
C ARG A 439 -20.34 -11.73 -13.26
N LEU A 440 -21.01 -10.89 -14.05
CA LEU A 440 -22.09 -11.29 -14.96
C LEU A 440 -21.57 -11.85 -16.30
N LEU A 441 -20.43 -11.37 -16.81
CA LEU A 441 -19.83 -11.84 -18.07
C LEU A 441 -19.78 -13.38 -18.25
N PRO A 442 -19.27 -14.20 -17.29
CA PRO A 442 -19.25 -15.66 -17.46
C PRO A 442 -20.66 -16.27 -17.49
N LEU A 443 -21.57 -15.81 -16.64
CA LEU A 443 -22.95 -16.30 -16.59
C LEU A 443 -23.71 -16.00 -17.89
N MET A 444 -23.52 -14.78 -18.43
CA MET A 444 -24.08 -14.38 -19.71
C MET A 444 -23.46 -15.17 -20.88
N ARG A 445 -22.17 -15.51 -20.80
CA ARG A 445 -21.52 -16.38 -21.80
C ARG A 445 -22.13 -17.78 -21.80
N ASP A 446 -22.24 -18.43 -20.65
CA ASP A 446 -22.83 -19.77 -20.55
C ASP A 446 -24.29 -19.80 -21.05
N GLN A 447 -25.07 -18.77 -20.72
CA GLN A 447 -26.44 -18.60 -21.21
C GLN A 447 -26.52 -18.42 -22.73
N VAL A 448 -25.67 -17.56 -23.31
CA VAL A 448 -25.65 -17.31 -24.76
C VAL A 448 -25.15 -18.53 -25.54
N GLU A 449 -24.18 -19.29 -25.04
CA GLU A 449 -23.78 -20.58 -25.64
C GLU A 449 -24.93 -21.59 -25.63
N LEU A 450 -25.68 -21.68 -24.54
CA LEU A 450 -26.85 -22.56 -24.42
C LEU A 450 -27.99 -22.14 -25.37
N GLN A 451 -28.13 -20.85 -25.68
CA GLN A 451 -29.06 -20.35 -26.71
C GLN A 451 -28.54 -20.64 -28.12
N LEU A 452 -27.24 -20.42 -28.39
CA LEU A 452 -26.60 -20.69 -29.69
C LEU A 452 -26.64 -22.18 -30.08
N THR A 453 -26.44 -23.10 -29.13
CA THR A 453 -26.52 -24.56 -29.39
C THR A 453 -27.92 -25.05 -29.80
N ARG A 454 -28.97 -24.26 -29.51
CA ARG A 454 -30.35 -24.55 -29.92
C ARG A 454 -30.70 -23.94 -31.29
N ALA A 455 -29.91 -22.99 -31.78
CA ALA A 455 -30.13 -22.33 -33.06
C ALA A 455 -29.42 -23.08 -34.22
N GLN A 456 -30.04 -23.08 -35.39
CA GLN A 456 -29.48 -23.63 -36.63
C GLN A 456 -29.10 -22.50 -37.59
N ASP A 457 -28.09 -22.73 -38.43
CA ASP A 457 -27.66 -21.85 -39.53
C ASP A 457 -27.27 -20.39 -39.18
N VAL A 458 -26.72 -20.15 -37.98
CA VAL A 458 -26.24 -18.81 -37.56
C VAL A 458 -24.87 -18.49 -38.17
N SER A 459 -24.77 -17.38 -38.91
CA SER A 459 -23.52 -16.89 -39.51
C SER A 459 -22.39 -16.68 -38.47
N PRO A 460 -21.12 -17.05 -38.77
CA PRO A 460 -20.00 -16.88 -37.84
C PRO A 460 -19.84 -15.45 -37.30
N LEU A 461 -20.15 -14.43 -38.11
CA LEU A 461 -20.06 -13.02 -37.69
C LEU A 461 -21.07 -12.70 -36.59
N VAL A 462 -22.29 -13.26 -36.67
CA VAL A 462 -23.33 -13.11 -35.63
C VAL A 462 -22.97 -13.91 -34.38
N GLN A 463 -22.37 -15.10 -34.52
CA GLN A 463 -21.87 -15.87 -33.38
C GLN A 463 -20.79 -15.09 -32.62
N THR A 464 -19.80 -14.50 -33.31
CA THR A 464 -18.76 -13.67 -32.68
C THR A 464 -19.35 -12.42 -32.00
N PHE A 465 -20.35 -11.78 -32.61
CA PHE A 465 -21.05 -10.64 -32.01
C PHE A 465 -21.77 -11.04 -30.71
N LEU A 466 -22.46 -12.19 -30.69
CA LEU A 466 -23.17 -12.66 -29.51
C LEU A 466 -22.22 -13.14 -28.40
N ARG A 467 -21.09 -13.78 -28.75
CA ARG A 467 -20.08 -14.33 -27.82
C ARG A 467 -19.14 -13.30 -27.18
N GLY A 468 -19.14 -12.06 -27.66
CA GLY A 468 -18.35 -10.95 -27.11
C GLY A 468 -19.23 -9.71 -26.86
N PRO A 469 -19.34 -8.78 -27.82
CA PRO A 469 -20.05 -7.51 -27.64
C PRO A 469 -21.44 -7.62 -27.02
N TRP A 470 -22.26 -8.60 -27.40
CA TRP A 470 -23.61 -8.69 -26.81
C TRP A 470 -23.60 -9.13 -25.34
N ILE A 471 -22.66 -9.97 -24.92
CA ILE A 471 -22.49 -10.36 -23.52
C ILE A 471 -22.06 -9.15 -22.67
N GLU A 472 -21.22 -8.27 -23.21
CA GLU A 472 -20.84 -7.00 -22.57
C GLU A 472 -22.07 -6.08 -22.39
N VAL A 473 -22.95 -5.98 -23.40
CA VAL A 473 -24.22 -5.25 -23.30
C VAL A 473 -25.10 -5.79 -22.17
N LEU A 474 -25.28 -7.12 -22.11
CA LEU A 474 -26.10 -7.75 -21.08
C LEU A 474 -25.52 -7.54 -19.68
N ALA A 475 -24.21 -7.72 -19.51
CA ALA A 475 -23.54 -7.47 -18.24
C ALA A 475 -23.68 -6.00 -17.80
N LYS A 476 -23.46 -5.04 -18.71
CA LYS A 476 -23.54 -3.61 -18.44
C LYS A 476 -24.94 -3.14 -18.03
N VAL A 477 -25.99 -3.52 -18.76
CA VAL A 477 -27.36 -3.10 -18.38
C VAL A 477 -27.80 -3.75 -17.06
N MET A 478 -27.47 -5.02 -16.83
CA MET A 478 -27.82 -5.72 -15.59
C MET A 478 -27.05 -5.20 -14.37
N ALA A 479 -25.82 -4.70 -14.56
CA ALA A 479 -25.04 -4.04 -13.51
C ALA A 479 -25.50 -2.59 -13.24
N THR A 480 -26.02 -1.90 -14.24
CA THR A 480 -26.47 -0.49 -14.13
C THR A 480 -27.87 -0.38 -13.55
N ASP A 481 -28.84 -1.10 -14.14
CA ASP A 481 -30.27 -0.97 -13.83
C ASP A 481 -30.81 -2.12 -12.96
N GLY A 482 -30.00 -3.17 -12.77
CA GLY A 482 -30.38 -4.40 -12.09
C GLY A 482 -30.96 -5.47 -13.02
N ALA A 483 -30.77 -6.74 -12.65
CA ALA A 483 -31.21 -7.90 -13.45
C ALA A 483 -32.73 -7.97 -13.69
N GLU A 484 -33.53 -7.45 -12.75
CA GLU A 484 -35.00 -7.41 -12.83
C GLU A 484 -35.55 -6.13 -13.49
N SER A 485 -34.67 -5.26 -14.03
CA SER A 485 -35.13 -4.06 -14.72
C SER A 485 -35.84 -4.45 -16.03
N PRO A 486 -36.90 -3.72 -16.44
CA PRO A 486 -37.60 -4.01 -17.69
C PRO A 486 -36.70 -3.84 -18.92
N GLU A 487 -35.66 -3.01 -18.83
CA GLU A 487 -34.69 -2.76 -19.89
C GLU A 487 -33.68 -3.90 -20.00
N ALA A 488 -33.17 -4.40 -18.86
CA ALA A 488 -32.32 -5.58 -18.81
C ALA A 488 -33.05 -6.83 -19.31
N GLN A 489 -34.27 -7.08 -18.84
CA GLN A 489 -35.12 -8.20 -19.31
C GLN A 489 -35.39 -8.11 -20.82
N ALA A 490 -35.64 -6.91 -21.36
CA ALA A 490 -35.87 -6.69 -22.79
C ALA A 490 -34.61 -6.93 -23.66
N LEU A 491 -33.41 -6.62 -23.14
CA LEU A 491 -32.14 -6.90 -23.82
C LEU A 491 -31.72 -8.37 -23.71
N VAL A 492 -31.95 -9.04 -22.58
CA VAL A 492 -31.75 -10.50 -22.44
C VAL A 492 -32.64 -11.25 -23.44
N GLY A 493 -33.94 -10.93 -23.50
CA GLY A 493 -34.88 -11.54 -24.46
C GLY A 493 -34.57 -11.25 -25.93
N THR A 494 -33.74 -10.24 -26.22
CA THR A 494 -33.33 -9.91 -27.60
C THR A 494 -32.48 -11.03 -28.22
N VAL A 495 -31.78 -11.86 -27.44
CA VAL A 495 -30.98 -12.98 -27.98
C VAL A 495 -31.88 -14.03 -28.64
N ASP A 496 -32.89 -14.52 -27.92
CA ASP A 496 -33.81 -15.53 -28.44
C ASP A 496 -34.65 -14.99 -29.62
N GLU A 497 -35.08 -13.73 -29.56
CA GLU A 497 -35.77 -13.09 -30.68
C GLU A 497 -34.88 -12.91 -31.91
N LEU A 498 -33.58 -12.61 -31.72
CA LEU A 498 -32.61 -12.49 -32.82
C LEU A 498 -32.33 -13.85 -33.45
N LEU A 499 -32.09 -14.88 -32.65
CA LEU A 499 -31.87 -16.24 -33.14
C LEU A 499 -33.12 -16.78 -33.88
N ALA A 500 -34.32 -16.50 -33.38
CA ALA A 500 -35.57 -16.82 -34.07
C ALA A 500 -35.74 -16.05 -35.40
N SER A 501 -35.33 -14.78 -35.45
CA SER A 501 -35.43 -13.93 -36.66
C SER A 501 -34.49 -14.33 -37.80
N LEU A 502 -33.46 -15.15 -37.49
CA LEU A 502 -32.49 -15.68 -38.44
C LEU A 502 -32.92 -17.03 -39.05
N GLN A 503 -33.93 -17.70 -38.47
CA GLN A 503 -34.47 -18.92 -39.06
C GLN A 503 -35.46 -18.62 -40.19
N ARG A 504 -35.66 -19.59 -41.09
CA ARG A 504 -36.58 -19.45 -42.22
C ARG A 504 -38.04 -19.68 -41.78
N PRO A 505 -38.92 -18.68 -41.82
CA PRO A 505 -40.34 -18.88 -41.51
C PRO A 505 -41.05 -19.76 -42.56
N GLU A 506 -41.77 -20.78 -42.08
CA GLU A 506 -42.45 -21.75 -42.94
C GLU A 506 -43.74 -21.21 -43.58
N THR A 507 -44.49 -20.38 -42.86
CA THR A 507 -45.80 -19.86 -43.32
C THR A 507 -45.72 -18.41 -43.83
N PRO A 508 -46.61 -18.00 -44.76
CA PRO A 508 -46.71 -16.60 -45.19
C PRO A 508 -47.12 -15.65 -44.05
N GLU A 509 -47.91 -16.14 -43.08
CA GLU A 509 -48.32 -15.40 -41.89
C GLU A 509 -47.13 -15.14 -40.96
N ALA A 510 -46.29 -16.16 -40.70
CA ALA A 510 -45.05 -15.99 -39.95
C ALA A 510 -44.08 -15.01 -40.65
N ARG A 511 -44.02 -15.02 -41.98
CA ARG A 511 -43.27 -14.02 -42.76
C ARG A 511 -43.80 -12.59 -42.56
N ALA A 512 -45.12 -12.40 -42.54
CA ALA A 512 -45.73 -11.09 -42.30
C ALA A 512 -45.46 -10.61 -40.86
N GLU A 513 -45.58 -11.48 -39.87
CA GLU A 513 -45.34 -11.15 -38.47
C GLU A 513 -43.87 -10.83 -38.19
N LEU A 514 -42.93 -11.58 -38.79
CA LEU A 514 -41.50 -11.29 -38.70
C LEU A 514 -41.18 -9.90 -39.26
N ARG A 515 -41.70 -9.54 -40.45
CA ARG A 515 -41.54 -8.20 -41.04
C ARG A 515 -42.04 -7.09 -40.10
N ARG A 516 -43.10 -7.33 -39.33
CA ARG A 516 -43.66 -6.38 -38.35
C ARG A 516 -42.77 -6.20 -37.11
N ARG A 517 -42.10 -7.27 -36.64
CA ARG A 517 -41.24 -7.24 -35.44
C ARG A 517 -39.83 -6.71 -35.70
N LEU A 518 -39.26 -6.97 -36.89
CA LEU A 518 -37.87 -6.64 -37.23
C LEU A 518 -37.44 -5.20 -36.90
N PRO A 519 -38.20 -4.13 -37.18
CA PRO A 519 -37.77 -2.76 -36.86
C PRO A 519 -37.53 -2.52 -35.36
N ARG A 520 -38.34 -3.13 -34.49
CA ARG A 520 -38.20 -3.03 -33.03
C ARG A 520 -37.02 -3.86 -32.51
N LEU A 521 -36.81 -5.04 -33.11
CA LEU A 521 -35.67 -5.89 -32.79
C LEU A 521 -34.34 -5.21 -33.13
N ILE A 522 -34.21 -4.70 -34.36
CA ILE A 522 -33.01 -3.97 -34.80
C ILE A 522 -32.81 -2.68 -33.98
N GLY A 523 -33.88 -2.01 -33.57
CA GLY A 523 -33.81 -0.87 -32.63
C GLY A 523 -33.15 -1.24 -31.29
N ARG A 524 -33.59 -2.33 -30.63
CA ARG A 524 -32.94 -2.83 -29.40
C ARG A 524 -31.49 -3.27 -29.62
N VAL A 525 -31.20 -3.92 -30.74
CA VAL A 525 -29.82 -4.31 -31.08
C VAL A 525 -28.91 -3.07 -31.24
N GLN A 526 -29.41 -2.01 -31.88
CA GLN A 526 -28.67 -0.75 -32.01
C GLN A 526 -28.52 0.00 -30.67
N GLN A 527 -29.55 -0.01 -29.82
CA GLN A 527 -29.49 0.51 -28.45
C GLN A 527 -28.43 -0.22 -27.62
N GLY A 528 -28.42 -1.55 -27.65
CA GLY A 528 -27.38 -2.35 -27.00
C GLY A 528 -25.97 -2.02 -27.53
N MET A 529 -25.78 -1.99 -28.86
CA MET A 529 -24.52 -1.57 -29.49
C MET A 529 -24.08 -0.13 -29.14
N ALA A 530 -24.98 0.73 -28.64
CA ALA A 530 -24.67 2.06 -28.16
C ALA A 530 -24.25 2.07 -26.68
N LEU A 531 -24.82 1.22 -25.82
CA LEU A 531 -24.47 1.12 -24.39
C LEU A 531 -22.98 0.78 -24.15
N ILE A 532 -22.36 0.03 -25.08
CA ILE A 532 -20.94 -0.36 -25.03
C ILE A 532 -20.05 0.44 -26.02
N ASP A 533 -20.57 1.54 -26.58
CA ASP A 533 -19.84 2.39 -27.55
C ASP A 533 -19.18 1.63 -28.72
N LEU A 534 -19.82 0.54 -29.18
CA LEU A 534 -19.27 -0.36 -30.18
C LEU A 534 -18.86 0.40 -31.47
N PRO A 535 -17.59 0.33 -31.91
CA PRO A 535 -17.09 1.13 -33.03
C PRO A 535 -17.96 1.02 -34.28
N GLN A 536 -18.23 2.16 -34.92
CA GLN A 536 -19.21 2.26 -36.00
C GLN A 536 -18.95 1.30 -37.18
N GLN A 537 -17.68 0.95 -37.45
CA GLN A 537 -17.32 -0.06 -38.46
C GLN A 537 -17.83 -1.46 -38.10
N HIS A 538 -17.70 -1.88 -36.84
CA HIS A 538 -18.21 -3.15 -36.34
C HIS A 538 -19.75 -3.16 -36.33
N ARG A 539 -20.36 -2.09 -35.82
CA ARG A 539 -21.81 -1.86 -35.84
C ARG A 539 -22.41 -2.02 -37.25
N ASN A 540 -21.81 -1.36 -38.25
CA ASN A 540 -22.26 -1.44 -39.64
C ASN A 540 -22.11 -2.86 -40.24
N ARG A 541 -21.02 -3.59 -39.94
CA ARG A 541 -20.81 -4.97 -40.42
C ARG A 541 -21.86 -5.93 -39.89
N VAL A 542 -22.16 -5.89 -38.58
CA VAL A 542 -23.20 -6.76 -37.99
C VAL A 542 -24.57 -6.46 -38.58
N LEU A 543 -24.95 -5.17 -38.67
CA LEU A 543 -26.24 -4.77 -39.23
C LEU A 543 -26.40 -5.17 -40.71
N ALA A 544 -25.33 -5.08 -41.52
CA ALA A 544 -25.36 -5.49 -42.92
C ALA A 544 -25.60 -7.01 -43.08
N GLU A 545 -24.93 -7.84 -42.27
CA GLU A 545 -25.08 -9.30 -42.27
C GLU A 545 -26.51 -9.71 -41.86
N LEU A 546 -27.06 -9.09 -40.81
CA LEU A 546 -28.45 -9.30 -40.38
C LEU A 546 -29.44 -8.91 -41.51
N MET A 547 -29.26 -7.74 -42.13
CA MET A 547 -30.09 -7.30 -43.25
C MET A 547 -30.02 -8.24 -44.46
N GLN A 548 -28.83 -8.74 -44.82
CA GLN A 548 -28.66 -9.66 -45.95
C GLN A 548 -29.30 -11.02 -45.65
N THR A 549 -29.19 -11.49 -44.42
CA THR A 549 -29.78 -12.75 -43.96
C THR A 549 -31.30 -12.66 -43.95
N HIS A 550 -31.90 -11.65 -43.29
CA HIS A 550 -33.36 -11.46 -43.29
C HIS A 550 -33.93 -11.27 -44.71
N ARG A 551 -33.22 -10.58 -45.63
CA ARG A 551 -33.60 -10.49 -47.04
C ARG A 551 -33.66 -11.88 -47.71
N ARG A 552 -32.69 -12.76 -47.44
CA ARG A 552 -32.64 -14.13 -47.97
C ARG A 552 -33.82 -14.99 -47.48
N HIS A 553 -34.21 -14.87 -46.20
CA HIS A 553 -35.31 -15.65 -45.63
C HIS A 553 -36.71 -15.09 -45.95
N LEU A 554 -36.83 -13.77 -46.19
CA LEU A 554 -38.10 -13.10 -46.51
C LEU A 554 -38.42 -13.04 -48.01
N ALA A 555 -37.44 -13.29 -48.88
CA ALA A 555 -37.64 -13.37 -50.33
C ALA A 555 -38.48 -14.60 -50.70
N GLU A 556 -39.48 -14.40 -51.56
CA GLU A 556 -40.28 -15.50 -52.07
C GLU A 556 -39.52 -16.28 -53.12
N LYS A 557 -39.52 -17.61 -52.97
CA LYS A 557 -39.13 -18.51 -54.05
C LYS A 557 -40.31 -18.55 -55.01
N THR A 558 -40.34 -17.63 -55.98
CA THR A 558 -41.20 -17.78 -57.15
C THR A 558 -40.84 -19.09 -57.83
N GLU A 559 -41.79 -20.03 -57.86
CA GLU A 559 -41.65 -21.23 -58.66
C GLU A 559 -41.69 -20.85 -60.14
N LYS A 560 -40.50 -20.59 -60.70
CA LYS A 560 -40.29 -20.67 -62.13
C LYS A 560 -40.48 -22.12 -62.54
N THR A 561 -41.65 -22.41 -63.11
CA THR A 561 -41.90 -23.64 -63.87
C THR A 561 -41.09 -23.64 -65.17
N GLU A 562 -39.77 -23.81 -65.07
CA GLU A 562 -38.90 -24.03 -66.22
C GLU A 562 -39.08 -25.47 -66.70
N LYS A 563 -40.10 -25.64 -67.54
CA LYS A 563 -40.42 -26.89 -68.21
C LYS A 563 -39.44 -27.11 -69.38
N ALA A 564 -38.43 -27.92 -69.10
CA ALA A 564 -37.67 -28.77 -70.01
C ALA A 564 -37.49 -28.32 -71.48
N GLU A 565 -36.25 -28.01 -71.84
CA GLU A 565 -35.67 -28.56 -73.07
C GLU A 565 -34.18 -28.86 -72.85
N ALA A 566 -33.81 -30.14 -73.02
CA ALA A 566 -32.42 -30.58 -73.09
C ALA A 566 -31.97 -30.64 -74.55
N PRO A 567 -30.66 -30.66 -74.83
CA PRO A 567 -30.12 -31.96 -75.24
C PRO A 567 -28.72 -32.30 -74.71
N THR A 568 -28.64 -33.53 -74.17
CA THR A 568 -27.71 -34.58 -74.61
C THR A 568 -26.19 -34.37 -74.44
N GLU A 569 -25.73 -35.00 -73.35
CA GLU A 569 -24.40 -35.60 -73.06
C GLU A 569 -23.70 -36.32 -74.25
N PRO A 570 -22.38 -36.61 -74.18
CA PRO A 570 -22.00 -37.89 -73.55
C PRO A 570 -20.65 -37.95 -72.78
N ALA A 571 -20.75 -38.48 -71.56
CA ALA A 571 -19.99 -39.62 -71.01
C ALA A 571 -18.46 -39.60 -70.70
N ALA A 572 -18.14 -40.44 -69.70
CA ALA A 572 -16.84 -40.94 -69.22
C ALA A 572 -16.01 -40.03 -68.27
N GLN A 573 -15.50 -40.49 -67.12
CA GLN A 573 -15.54 -41.79 -66.42
C GLN A 573 -15.25 -41.59 -64.90
N ALA A 574 -15.82 -42.43 -64.03
CA ALA A 574 -15.37 -42.64 -62.65
C ALA A 574 -14.22 -43.73 -62.65
N PRO A 575 -13.50 -44.11 -61.55
CA PRO A 575 -14.00 -44.18 -60.16
C PRO A 575 -13.00 -44.16 -58.96
N VAL A 576 -13.56 -44.33 -57.74
CA VAL A 576 -13.04 -44.80 -56.41
C VAL A 576 -11.83 -44.16 -55.67
N ALA A 577 -12.04 -44.08 -54.34
CA ALA A 577 -11.17 -44.57 -53.24
C ALA A 577 -10.25 -43.62 -52.43
N ALA A 578 -10.68 -43.44 -51.17
CA ALA A 578 -9.94 -43.68 -49.92
C ALA A 578 -8.88 -42.68 -49.40
N ALA A 579 -8.85 -42.59 -48.07
CA ALA A 579 -7.87 -41.86 -47.26
C ALA A 579 -6.51 -42.60 -47.20
N PRO A 580 -5.49 -42.01 -46.55
CA PRO A 580 -5.25 -42.47 -45.18
C PRO A 580 -4.81 -41.38 -44.18
N ALA A 581 -4.94 -41.71 -42.89
CA ALA A 581 -4.24 -41.05 -41.80
C ALA A 581 -2.83 -41.65 -41.60
N VAL A 582 -1.91 -40.90 -40.99
CA VAL A 582 -0.65 -41.44 -40.46
C VAL A 582 -0.40 -40.88 -39.05
N ALA A 583 -0.23 -41.78 -38.09
CA ALA A 583 0.24 -41.50 -36.74
C ALA A 583 1.30 -42.56 -36.37
N VAL A 584 2.48 -42.10 -35.93
CA VAL A 584 3.61 -42.93 -35.46
C VAL A 584 4.47 -42.05 -34.54
N ALA A 585 5.08 -42.47 -33.43
CA ALA A 585 4.73 -43.47 -32.42
C ALA A 585 5.61 -43.16 -31.18
N ALA A 586 5.22 -43.58 -29.98
CA ALA A 586 6.02 -43.40 -28.76
C ALA A 586 7.07 -44.53 -28.57
N ALA A 587 8.19 -44.22 -27.92
CA ALA A 587 9.11 -45.21 -27.37
C ALA A 587 9.85 -44.70 -26.11
N SER A 588 9.83 -45.54 -25.08
CA SER A 588 10.61 -45.52 -23.81
C SER A 588 10.82 -47.00 -23.41
N PRO A 589 11.57 -47.41 -22.35
CA PRO A 589 12.38 -46.67 -21.35
C PRO A 589 13.85 -47.24 -21.33
N PRO A 590 14.66 -47.37 -20.24
CA PRO A 590 14.37 -47.93 -18.89
C PRO A 590 14.96 -47.16 -17.66
N VAL A 591 14.81 -47.76 -16.47
CA VAL A 591 15.17 -47.30 -15.09
C VAL A 591 16.32 -48.21 -14.57
N ALA A 592 17.25 -47.92 -13.64
CA ALA A 592 17.34 -47.11 -12.38
C ALA A 592 18.84 -46.83 -12.02
N PRO A 593 19.30 -46.59 -10.76
CA PRO A 593 18.88 -45.72 -9.64
C PRO A 593 20.06 -44.90 -8.99
N ALA A 594 19.80 -44.21 -7.86
CA ALA A 594 20.78 -43.61 -6.90
C ALA A 594 21.59 -42.38 -7.42
N ALA A 595 22.17 -41.48 -6.59
CA ALA A 595 22.29 -41.42 -5.12
C ALA A 595 22.17 -39.97 -4.62
N ARG A 596 21.92 -39.77 -3.31
CA ARG A 596 22.16 -38.49 -2.63
C ARG A 596 23.65 -38.33 -2.31
N PRO A 597 24.20 -37.12 -2.38
CA PRO A 597 25.20 -36.65 -1.46
C PRO A 597 24.66 -35.47 -0.64
N GLU A 598 24.74 -35.59 0.68
CA GLU A 598 24.72 -34.44 1.59
C GLU A 598 26.08 -33.73 1.50
N PRO A 599 26.16 -32.40 1.52
CA PRO A 599 27.36 -31.70 1.93
C PRO A 599 27.32 -31.41 3.42
N GLU A 600 28.41 -31.78 4.10
CA GLU A 600 28.65 -31.61 5.52
C GLU A 600 28.44 -30.16 6.02
N LEU A 601 27.97 -30.06 7.26
CA LEU A 601 28.07 -28.85 8.09
C LEU A 601 29.54 -28.58 8.42
N ALA A 602 30.25 -27.87 7.53
CA ALA A 602 31.52 -27.24 7.84
C ALA A 602 31.29 -25.94 8.64
N SER A 603 31.32 -26.07 9.97
CA SER A 603 31.27 -24.94 10.90
C SER A 603 32.59 -24.18 10.91
N GLU A 604 32.67 -23.08 10.16
CA GLU A 604 33.67 -22.03 10.39
C GLU A 604 32.95 -20.69 10.63
N ALA A 605 32.91 -20.29 11.90
CA ALA A 605 32.44 -18.97 12.31
C ALA A 605 33.64 -18.02 12.45
N PRO A 606 33.70 -16.91 11.70
CA PRO A 606 34.63 -15.83 12.00
C PRO A 606 34.06 -14.95 13.12
N ASP A 607 34.76 -14.87 14.25
CA ASP A 607 34.54 -13.87 15.30
C ASP A 607 34.71 -12.44 14.73
N ALA A 608 33.60 -11.76 14.48
CA ALA A 608 33.59 -10.36 14.04
C ALA A 608 32.38 -9.54 14.55
N TRP A 609 31.71 -9.98 15.62
CA TRP A 609 30.65 -9.21 16.28
C TRP A 609 31.22 -8.29 17.37
N GLN A 610 31.92 -7.23 16.96
CA GLN A 610 32.29 -6.13 17.85
C GLN A 610 31.62 -4.82 17.42
N GLY A 611 30.76 -4.31 18.30
CA GLY A 611 30.32 -2.91 18.40
C GLY A 611 29.87 -2.25 17.10
N HIS A 612 28.60 -2.43 16.72
CA HIS A 612 27.92 -1.52 15.79
C HIS A 612 26.71 -0.91 16.48
N GLU A 613 26.68 0.42 16.54
CA GLU A 613 25.69 1.20 17.28
C GLU A 613 24.37 1.24 16.50
N THR A 614 23.34 0.55 17.02
CA THR A 614 22.03 0.44 16.36
C THR A 614 21.22 1.73 16.47
N HIS A 615 21.02 2.42 15.35
CA HIS A 615 20.03 3.49 15.24
C HIS A 615 18.62 2.88 15.06
N VAL A 616 17.73 3.11 16.02
CA VAL A 616 16.37 2.52 16.07
C VAL A 616 15.48 2.90 14.88
N GLY A 617 15.87 3.93 14.11
CA GLY A 617 15.21 4.34 12.86
C GLY A 617 15.67 3.61 11.58
N THR A 618 16.72 2.78 11.65
CA THR A 618 17.20 1.98 10.51
C THR A 618 17.43 0.52 10.89
N LEU A 619 16.63 -0.02 11.82
CA LEU A 619 16.45 -1.46 11.86
C LEU A 619 15.83 -1.85 10.50
N PRO A 620 16.36 -2.85 9.77
CA PRO A 620 15.56 -3.49 8.75
C PRO A 620 14.27 -3.93 9.45
N THR A 621 13.13 -3.77 8.79
CA THR A 621 11.99 -4.60 9.12
C THR A 621 12.39 -6.02 8.76
N VAL A 622 13.08 -6.69 9.69
CA VAL A 622 13.10 -8.15 9.80
C VAL A 622 11.65 -8.56 9.56
N PRO A 623 11.36 -9.50 8.65
CA PRO A 623 10.01 -10.00 8.49
C PRO A 623 9.59 -10.49 9.87
N MET A 624 8.75 -9.69 10.53
CA MET A 624 8.30 -9.97 11.87
C MET A 624 7.63 -11.32 11.76
N ALA A 625 8.09 -12.31 12.55
CA ALA A 625 7.43 -13.60 12.57
C ALA A 625 5.96 -13.29 12.84
N LEU A 626 5.10 -13.57 11.85
CA LEU A 626 3.67 -13.39 11.98
C LEU A 626 3.29 -14.10 13.27
N ASP A 627 2.68 -13.39 14.22
CA ASP A 627 2.02 -14.04 15.34
C ASP A 627 1.10 -15.08 14.71
N ALA A 628 1.40 -16.36 14.98
CA ALA A 628 1.03 -17.47 14.09
C ALA A 628 -0.45 -17.89 14.18
N THR A 629 -1.30 -16.91 14.48
CA THR A 629 -2.74 -17.00 14.71
C THR A 629 -3.55 -16.21 13.68
N ASP A 630 -3.02 -15.12 13.10
CA ASP A 630 -3.72 -14.34 12.07
C ASP A 630 -3.25 -14.78 10.67
N THR A 631 -4.08 -15.52 9.94
CA THR A 631 -3.75 -15.83 8.54
C THR A 631 -3.95 -14.60 7.65
N THR A 632 -3.30 -14.60 6.48
CA THR A 632 -3.48 -13.52 5.49
C THR A 632 -4.95 -13.31 5.09
N GLU A 633 -5.78 -14.36 5.10
CA GLU A 633 -7.22 -14.21 4.83
C GLU A 633 -7.94 -13.53 6.00
N ASP A 634 -7.68 -13.94 7.25
CA ASP A 634 -8.30 -13.34 8.45
C ASP A 634 -8.00 -11.84 8.55
N TRP A 635 -6.77 -11.44 8.19
CA TRP A 635 -6.39 -10.03 8.11
C TRP A 635 -7.24 -9.24 7.09
N ILE A 636 -7.44 -9.79 5.89
CA ILE A 636 -8.24 -9.17 4.82
C ILE A 636 -9.72 -9.12 5.22
N ASP A 637 -10.27 -10.21 5.75
CA ASP A 637 -11.66 -10.28 6.20
C ASP A 637 -11.93 -9.43 7.46
N GLY A 638 -10.87 -9.03 8.17
CA GLY A 638 -10.88 -8.03 9.24
C GLY A 638 -10.77 -6.57 8.77
N LEU A 639 -10.57 -6.29 7.48
CA LEU A 639 -10.50 -4.92 6.96
C LEU A 639 -11.89 -4.24 6.97
N ARG A 640 -11.96 -3.02 7.50
CA ARG A 640 -13.18 -2.21 7.58
C ARG A 640 -12.86 -0.78 7.17
N ALA A 641 -13.81 -0.08 6.57
CA ALA A 641 -13.65 1.32 6.21
C ALA A 641 -13.21 2.16 7.43
N GLY A 642 -12.23 3.03 7.23
CA GLY A 642 -11.52 3.79 8.25
C GLY A 642 -10.23 3.15 8.78
N ARG A 643 -10.01 1.83 8.64
CA ARG A 643 -8.78 1.15 9.10
C ARG A 643 -7.55 1.62 8.32
N ARG A 644 -6.44 1.87 9.02
CA ARG A 644 -5.17 2.33 8.44
C ARG A 644 -4.17 1.17 8.31
N CYS A 645 -3.52 1.10 7.16
CA CYS A 645 -2.52 0.11 6.82
C CYS A 645 -1.28 0.82 6.25
N LYS A 646 -0.08 0.24 6.42
CA LYS A 646 1.05 0.53 5.56
C LYS A 646 0.99 -0.38 4.35
N LEU A 647 1.07 0.19 3.16
CA LEU A 647 1.09 -0.52 1.88
C LEU A 647 2.34 -0.10 1.10
N TYR A 648 3.08 -1.05 0.55
CA TYR A 648 4.16 -0.76 -0.38
C TYR A 648 3.59 -0.59 -1.80
N LEU A 649 3.68 0.61 -2.35
CA LEU A 649 3.10 0.98 -3.64
C LEU A 649 4.15 1.75 -4.47
N GLN A 650 4.38 1.36 -5.72
CA GLN A 650 5.30 2.02 -6.65
C GLN A 650 6.73 2.23 -6.11
N GLY A 651 7.21 1.30 -5.27
CA GLY A 651 8.54 1.36 -4.65
C GLY A 651 8.62 2.12 -3.32
N VAL A 652 7.50 2.62 -2.77
CA VAL A 652 7.49 3.43 -1.55
C VAL A 652 6.43 2.91 -0.57
N TRP A 653 6.75 2.93 0.73
CA TRP A 653 5.77 2.70 1.79
C TRP A 653 4.81 3.89 1.93
N ALA A 654 3.55 3.70 1.54
CA ALA A 654 2.46 4.62 1.82
C ALA A 654 1.76 4.23 3.13
N THR A 655 1.36 5.23 3.90
CA THR A 655 0.28 5.05 4.88
C THR A 655 -1.04 5.29 4.16
N ALA A 656 -1.90 4.28 4.15
CA ALA A 656 -3.16 4.28 3.42
C ALA A 656 -4.33 3.95 4.35
N GLN A 657 -5.45 4.63 4.19
CA GLN A 657 -6.69 4.38 4.90
C GLN A 657 -7.67 3.66 3.97
N LEU A 658 -8.30 2.58 4.43
CA LEU A 658 -9.36 1.94 3.65
C LEU A 658 -10.59 2.86 3.62
N ALA A 659 -10.93 3.39 2.45
CA ALA A 659 -12.10 4.24 2.26
C ALA A 659 -13.38 3.42 2.00
N TRP A 660 -13.25 2.30 1.25
CA TRP A 660 -14.36 1.40 0.93
C TRP A 660 -13.88 -0.03 0.72
N ALA A 661 -14.76 -1.00 0.98
CA ALA A 661 -14.59 -2.40 0.59
C ALA A 661 -15.92 -2.91 0.04
N SER A 662 -15.84 -3.72 -1.01
CA SER A 662 -16.97 -4.44 -1.61
C SER A 662 -17.65 -5.39 -0.63
N ASP A 663 -18.97 -5.57 -0.75
CA ASP A 663 -19.78 -6.41 0.15
C ASP A 663 -19.38 -7.90 0.14
N ASN A 664 -18.72 -8.35 -0.93
CA ASN A 664 -18.19 -9.71 -1.09
C ASN A 664 -16.67 -9.80 -0.83
N GLY A 665 -16.01 -8.70 -0.48
CA GLY A 665 -14.58 -8.62 -0.24
C GLY A 665 -13.69 -8.90 -1.46
N ALA A 666 -14.16 -8.66 -2.68
CA ALA A 666 -13.39 -8.82 -3.93
C ALA A 666 -12.54 -7.59 -4.28
N LEU A 667 -13.08 -6.40 -4.09
CA LEU A 667 -12.43 -5.10 -4.28
C LEU A 667 -12.34 -4.27 -2.99
N PHE A 668 -11.26 -3.51 -2.88
CA PHE A 668 -10.94 -2.59 -1.78
C PHE A 668 -10.48 -1.26 -2.38
N MET A 669 -10.82 -0.15 -1.75
CA MET A 669 -10.36 1.18 -2.18
C MET A 669 -9.71 1.89 -1.00
N PHE A 670 -8.44 2.22 -1.15
CA PHE A 670 -7.65 2.94 -0.17
C PHE A 670 -7.43 4.38 -0.60
N THR A 671 -7.40 5.30 0.37
CA THR A 671 -6.89 6.65 0.19
C THR A 671 -5.50 6.77 0.80
N SER A 672 -4.57 7.43 0.10
CA SER A 672 -3.18 7.58 0.58
C SER A 672 -2.60 8.94 0.18
N ASN A 673 -1.36 9.20 0.57
CA ASN A 673 -0.60 10.39 0.18
C ASN A 673 0.17 10.22 -1.15
N LEU A 674 0.13 9.05 -1.81
CA LEU A 674 0.82 8.79 -3.07
C LEU A 674 -0.13 8.89 -4.28
N ALA A 675 0.42 9.36 -5.41
CA ALA A 675 -0.12 9.25 -6.78
C ALA A 675 -1.64 9.40 -6.91
N GLY A 676 -2.16 10.64 -6.79
CA GLY A 676 -3.59 10.93 -6.99
C GLY A 676 -4.50 10.59 -5.79
N GLY A 677 -3.96 9.92 -4.77
CA GLY A 677 -4.58 9.80 -3.45
C GLY A 677 -5.69 8.74 -3.32
N MET A 678 -6.03 8.01 -4.37
CA MET A 678 -6.95 6.86 -4.36
C MET A 678 -6.33 5.67 -5.07
N HIS A 679 -6.38 4.49 -4.44
CA HIS A 679 -5.81 3.23 -4.93
C HIS A 679 -6.87 2.14 -4.79
N SER A 680 -7.38 1.62 -5.90
CA SER A 680 -8.30 0.48 -5.88
C SER A 680 -7.50 -0.82 -6.04
N MET A 681 -7.85 -1.86 -5.28
CA MET A 681 -7.08 -3.10 -5.16
C MET A 681 -7.99 -4.31 -5.16
N THR A 682 -7.55 -5.39 -5.81
CA THR A 682 -8.24 -6.69 -5.70
C THR A 682 -7.86 -7.42 -4.41
N ARG A 683 -8.73 -8.32 -3.92
CA ARG A 683 -8.43 -9.23 -2.79
C ARG A 683 -7.13 -10.02 -3.02
N ARG A 684 -6.88 -10.43 -4.28
CA ARG A 684 -5.66 -11.15 -4.67
C ARG A 684 -4.43 -10.27 -4.57
N ALA A 685 -4.48 -9.03 -5.06
CA ALA A 685 -3.39 -8.06 -4.92
C ALA A 685 -3.03 -7.82 -3.44
N LEU A 686 -4.03 -7.58 -2.58
CA LEU A 686 -3.80 -7.46 -1.13
C LEU A 686 -3.20 -8.72 -0.52
N LYS A 687 -3.70 -9.91 -0.89
CA LYS A 687 -3.17 -11.20 -0.43
C LYS A 687 -1.70 -11.37 -0.80
N ARG A 688 -1.32 -11.03 -2.05
CA ARG A 688 0.07 -11.08 -2.54
C ARG A 688 0.98 -10.13 -1.76
N LEU A 689 0.60 -8.86 -1.61
CA LEU A 689 1.37 -7.88 -0.84
C LEU A 689 1.51 -8.33 0.62
N ARG A 690 0.43 -8.76 1.27
CA ARG A 690 0.46 -9.25 2.67
C ARG A 690 1.34 -10.49 2.84
N SER A 691 1.33 -11.44 1.90
CA SER A 691 2.20 -12.63 1.95
C SER A 691 3.69 -12.32 1.77
N GLU A 692 4.03 -11.26 1.03
CA GLU A 692 5.42 -10.80 0.85
C GLU A 692 5.85 -9.77 1.93
N GLY A 693 5.02 -9.55 2.96
CA GLY A 693 5.29 -8.57 4.03
C GLY A 693 5.11 -7.10 3.61
N LEU A 694 4.61 -6.84 2.41
CA LEU A 694 4.41 -5.52 1.78
C LEU A 694 3.07 -4.84 2.13
N ALA A 695 2.28 -5.46 3.02
CA ALA A 695 1.08 -4.87 3.61
C ALA A 695 1.03 -5.19 5.12
N THR A 696 0.93 -4.15 5.96
CA THR A 696 0.90 -4.29 7.42
C THR A 696 -0.13 -3.35 8.06
N ASP A 697 -0.67 -3.75 9.22
CA ASP A 697 -1.51 -2.86 10.03
C ASP A 697 -0.68 -1.72 10.62
N LEU A 698 -1.29 -0.54 10.72
CA LEU A 698 -0.73 0.58 11.45
C LEU A 698 -1.34 0.65 12.86
N ALA A 699 -0.74 -0.08 13.80
CA ALA A 699 -1.08 -0.01 15.22
C ALA A 699 -0.28 1.11 15.90
N ASP A 700 -0.65 2.37 15.63
CA ASP A 700 0.02 3.52 16.25
C ASP A 700 -0.40 3.69 17.73
N PRO A 701 0.52 3.61 18.71
CA PRO A 701 0.21 3.94 20.10
C PRO A 701 -0.07 5.45 20.24
N THR A 702 -0.99 5.79 21.14
CA THR A 702 -1.46 7.18 21.27
C THR A 702 -0.31 8.13 21.64
N PRO A 703 -0.40 9.43 21.27
CA PRO A 703 0.62 10.42 21.64
C PRO A 703 0.94 10.43 23.15
N VAL A 704 -0.07 10.32 24.02
CA VAL A 704 0.13 10.18 25.47
C VAL A 704 0.86 8.89 25.84
N GLN A 705 0.56 7.75 25.21
CA GLN A 705 1.27 6.49 25.45
C GLN A 705 2.74 6.55 24.98
N ARG A 706 3.03 7.22 23.85
CA ARG A 706 4.41 7.44 23.37
C ARG A 706 5.18 8.38 24.30
N ALA A 707 4.53 9.43 24.82
CA ALA A 707 5.12 10.32 25.82
C ALA A 707 5.40 9.59 27.15
N LEU A 708 4.43 8.81 27.65
CA LEU A 708 4.55 8.02 28.87
C LEU A 708 5.65 6.95 28.77
N GLY A 709 5.70 6.21 27.66
CA GLY A 709 6.76 5.24 27.37
C GLY A 709 8.15 5.89 27.31
N GLY A 710 8.25 7.07 26.70
CA GLY A 710 9.49 7.86 26.69
C GLY A 710 9.95 8.32 28.07
N LEU A 711 9.02 8.72 28.95
CA LEU A 711 9.33 9.05 30.34
C LEU A 711 9.75 7.82 31.16
N LEU A 712 9.06 6.69 31.01
CA LEU A 712 9.43 5.43 31.66
C LEU A 712 10.82 4.94 31.21
N GLN A 713 11.14 5.08 29.92
CA GLN A 713 12.47 4.77 29.39
C GLN A 713 13.55 5.70 29.96
N ALA A 714 13.28 7.01 30.06
CA ALA A 714 14.21 7.98 30.65
C ALA A 714 14.42 7.78 32.16
N LEU A 715 13.40 7.31 32.89
CA LEU A 715 13.50 6.91 34.29
C LEU A 715 14.29 5.60 34.47
N GLY A 716 14.24 4.68 33.51
CA GLY A 716 14.99 3.43 33.51
C GLY A 716 16.45 3.57 33.06
N SER A 717 16.75 4.47 32.12
CA SER A 717 18.07 4.61 31.50
C SER A 717 19.09 5.42 32.33
N GLN A 718 18.81 5.70 33.61
CA GLN A 718 19.71 6.36 34.56
C GLN A 718 20.12 5.46 35.73
N GLY A 719 19.90 4.14 35.61
CA GLY A 719 20.37 3.11 36.54
C GLY A 719 21.71 2.50 36.13
#